data_AF-A0A3C0XZH0-F1
#
_entry.id   AF-A0A3C0XZH0-F1
#
_cell.length_a   1.000
_cell.length_b   1.000
_cell.length_c   1.000
_cell.angle_alpha   90.00
_cell.angle_beta   90.00
_cell.angle_gamma   90.00
#
_symmetry.space_group_name_H-M   'P 1'
#
loop_
_entity.id
_entity.type
_entity.pdbx_description
1 polymer ?
#
loop_
_entity_poly.entity_id
_entity_poly.type
_entity_poly.pdbx_seq_one_letter_code
_entity_poly.pdbx_strand_id
1 'polypeptide(L)'
;AAQASEQAAKEEAERKAKAEKEAYEAQQAKAAEEAQKKAAADAAAQAVLKKSEEEAKKSEEMKKKMAETASGNKSGDQTNVFALTASVQKIDFGKDVPGAQRTTESVTITNTGSEKVTLKTGESDPDKAFTCSMAEPKTELNPGETVKYLVTMSSSLDSGTYKGTLMVTDAVKDPNFMKGARVALQGTVSDKPVVVENVIVSPGKITLAVGDEVTFTAEVKGTGQVSQDVKWFVQGQKSSKTKIGSDGNLNIAADETSQQIQVYAVSVADNTKRGYATVSTQKGGYNVSAYADPSNGGTVTGGGAVIQGGSVTLSAIPNKNYYFAGWVQNGKTVSTATNYTISNVQSNLSVAAKFERNYVTVDLRRNTDDGGTVAGGGKITYGDSTTISAKAYSGYVFTGWKEDGDIISRDASLKLKDLKHDRKITAMFERTSHTLTLYASPAEGGTVSGGGTFAINQGTVARAVPASGYSFVGWQINGQIVNRDATVKIDKLESDYTCTAVFIKTGVSVYEISAGVATTGGAISPAGLTSVTQGQNVTYKITPKAGYAILAVAVDGVQVGPVNSYTFSNVQGNHTIAAAFLLTDAGKATAAASGQKVQSNKVEKIAKTEANTATAQSTVKLEDAVSGGSGDEFVEEMPDIESINVPTDEELGIDAEEDEDDVPTPVTQLMGVSRREAREMAAVGNGLPILDASFTAGTFDSAVDNTMEPVNKHGIDYANMTPEEIMMASDEDINPSLPNLDVVVDRMLTPDELIAIVDGAVGNVAISVTKQDDVDEATKKIMKNAVGNKPLQYFDITMLKTLNGNTQKVEELPEAMEVIIEVPDSIYKKGMNYSVLRVHNGELTILPDLDDDPKTITFRTDRFSSYAIAQEVASSRDLVKWLAAGSIIALGVAITCFCILIMHQAKMRRMRRKARAEQKRRDERYDRY
;
A
#
# COMPACT_ATOMS: atom_id res chain seq x y z
N ALA A 1 -37.19 29.73 24.16
CA ALA A 1 -36.17 28.69 24.42
C ALA A 1 -35.38 28.37 23.16
N ALA A 2 -36.00 27.80 22.11
CA ALA A 2 -35.31 27.50 20.84
C ALA A 2 -34.63 28.72 20.19
N GLN A 3 -35.33 29.86 20.06
CA GLN A 3 -34.73 31.09 19.52
C GLN A 3 -33.60 31.66 20.38
N ALA A 4 -33.65 31.48 21.69
CA ALA A 4 -32.57 31.91 22.59
C ALA A 4 -31.35 30.99 22.50
N SER A 5 -31.56 29.69 22.25
CA SER A 5 -30.51 28.70 21.98
C SER A 5 -29.84 28.96 20.63
N GLU A 6 -30.62 29.29 19.60
CA GLU A 6 -30.11 29.62 18.27
C GLU A 6 -29.27 30.91 18.31
N GLN A 7 -29.72 31.92 19.07
CA GLN A 7 -28.99 33.17 19.22
C GLN A 7 -27.70 33.00 20.05
N ALA A 8 -27.72 32.16 21.09
CA ALA A 8 -26.52 31.81 21.85
C ALA A 8 -25.49 31.02 21.01
N ALA A 9 -25.95 30.08 20.17
CA ALA A 9 -25.08 29.34 19.26
C ALA A 9 -24.43 30.25 18.20
N LYS A 10 -25.20 31.25 17.72
CA LYS A 10 -24.69 32.24 16.76
C LYS A 10 -23.64 33.16 17.39
N GLU A 11 -23.88 33.62 18.62
CA GLU A 11 -22.91 34.42 19.39
C GLU A 11 -21.64 33.63 19.73
N GLU A 12 -21.75 32.32 20.01
CA GLU A 12 -20.60 31.45 20.26
C GLU A 12 -19.79 31.20 18.97
N ALA A 13 -20.46 30.97 17.84
CA ALA A 13 -19.82 30.82 16.54
C ALA A 13 -19.07 32.10 16.12
N GLU A 14 -19.67 33.28 16.32
CA GLU A 14 -18.99 34.56 16.07
C GLU A 14 -17.80 34.77 17.02
N ARG A 15 -17.89 34.31 18.27
CA ARG A 15 -16.77 34.35 19.22
C ARG A 15 -15.61 33.45 18.80
N LYS A 16 -15.90 32.23 18.34
CA LYS A 16 -14.89 31.29 17.83
C LYS A 16 -14.21 31.81 16.56
N ALA A 17 -15.00 32.30 15.60
CA ALA A 17 -14.47 32.89 14.37
C ALA A 17 -13.57 34.12 14.66
N LYS A 18 -13.94 34.94 15.65
CA LYS A 18 -13.11 36.07 16.09
C LYS A 18 -11.81 35.60 16.75
N ALA A 19 -11.86 34.58 17.60
CA ALA A 19 -10.68 34.02 18.25
C ALA A 19 -9.71 33.36 17.26
N GLU A 20 -10.22 32.65 16.25
CA GLU A 20 -9.43 32.08 15.16
C GLU A 20 -8.77 33.16 14.30
N LYS A 21 -9.50 34.22 13.99
CA LYS A 21 -8.93 35.37 13.27
C LYS A 21 -7.84 36.07 14.07
N GLU A 22 -8.04 36.29 15.37
CA GLU A 22 -7.03 36.87 16.26
C GLU A 22 -5.81 35.96 16.42
N ALA A 23 -5.99 34.63 16.47
CA ALA A 23 -4.91 33.66 16.51
C ALA A 23 -4.11 33.63 15.20
N TYR A 24 -4.79 33.70 14.05
CA TYR A 24 -4.17 33.77 12.74
C TYR A 24 -3.38 35.07 12.54
N GLU A 25 -3.94 36.21 12.96
CA GLU A 25 -3.25 37.51 12.93
C GLU A 25 -2.04 37.52 13.89
N ALA A 26 -2.14 36.89 15.06
CA ALA A 26 -1.01 36.74 16.00
C ALA A 26 0.09 35.82 15.44
N GLN A 27 -0.28 34.78 14.70
CA GLN A 27 0.67 33.88 14.05
C GLN A 27 1.37 34.58 12.88
N GLN A 28 0.65 35.37 12.09
CA GLN A 28 1.26 36.22 11.05
C GLN A 28 2.16 37.31 11.65
N ALA A 29 1.79 37.90 12.78
CA ALA A 29 2.61 38.88 13.47
C ALA A 29 3.92 38.27 14.00
N LYS A 30 3.88 37.05 14.56
CA LYS A 30 5.08 36.31 14.96
C LYS A 30 5.97 35.95 13.77
N ALA A 31 5.38 35.49 12.68
CA ALA A 31 6.12 35.18 11.45
C ALA A 31 6.77 36.44 10.85
N ALA A 32 6.08 37.58 10.90
CA ALA A 32 6.64 38.87 10.48
C ALA A 32 7.77 39.36 11.40
N GLU A 33 7.66 39.13 12.72
CA GLU A 33 8.71 39.45 13.68
C GLU A 33 9.96 38.57 13.49
N GLU A 34 9.79 37.27 13.24
CA GLU A 34 10.88 36.36 12.90
C GLU A 34 11.52 36.70 11.55
N ALA A 35 10.71 37.07 10.56
CA ALA A 35 11.22 37.56 9.28
C ALA A 35 12.00 38.88 9.43
N GLN A 36 11.55 39.79 10.30
CA GLN A 36 12.32 41.00 10.63
C GLN A 36 13.61 40.69 11.39
N LYS A 37 13.61 39.74 12.32
CA LYS A 37 14.83 39.30 13.04
C LYS A 37 15.83 38.65 12.08
N LYS A 38 15.35 37.83 11.14
CA LYS A 38 16.17 37.21 10.10
C LYS A 38 16.72 38.26 9.13
N ALA A 39 15.90 39.20 8.67
CA ALA A 39 16.35 40.31 7.84
C ALA A 39 17.34 41.24 8.56
N ALA A 40 17.18 41.45 9.87
CA ALA A 40 18.13 42.22 10.68
C ALA A 40 19.46 41.47 10.89
N ALA A 41 19.42 40.14 11.06
CA ALA A 41 20.60 39.30 11.14
C ALA A 41 21.36 39.25 9.81
N ASP A 42 20.65 39.14 8.68
CA ASP A 42 21.24 39.17 7.35
C ASP A 42 21.78 40.56 7.01
N ALA A 43 21.10 41.64 7.42
CA ALA A 43 21.61 43.01 7.29
C ALA A 43 22.85 43.24 8.18
N ALA A 44 22.90 42.65 9.38
CA ALA A 44 24.08 42.70 10.26
C ALA A 44 25.26 41.90 9.67
N ALA A 45 25.01 40.74 9.09
CA ALA A 45 26.02 39.94 8.39
C ALA A 45 26.56 40.67 7.15
N GLN A 46 25.69 41.31 6.36
CA GLN A 46 26.10 42.15 5.23
C GLN A 46 26.82 43.43 5.66
N ALA A 47 26.49 44.00 6.83
CA ALA A 47 27.20 45.14 7.40
C ALA A 47 28.61 44.75 7.88
N VAL A 48 28.78 43.56 8.45
CA VAL A 48 30.11 43.02 8.82
C VAL A 48 30.95 42.74 7.57
N LEU A 49 30.35 42.19 6.52
CA LEU A 49 31.03 41.97 5.24
C LEU A 49 31.45 43.30 4.59
N LYS A 50 30.55 44.29 4.51
CA LYS A 50 30.87 45.64 4.00
C LYS A 50 31.91 46.37 4.85
N LYS A 51 31.93 46.16 6.18
CA LYS A 51 32.94 46.76 7.07
C LYS A 51 34.31 46.12 6.88
N SER A 52 34.36 44.80 6.63
CA SER A 52 35.59 44.10 6.27
C SER A 52 36.12 44.52 4.88
N GLU A 53 35.23 44.78 3.92
CA GLU A 53 35.58 45.28 2.59
C GLU A 53 35.98 46.77 2.61
N GLU A 54 35.37 47.60 3.46
CA GLU A 54 35.80 48.99 3.70
C GLU A 54 37.13 49.09 4.46
N GLU A 55 37.41 48.17 5.39
CA GLU A 55 38.70 48.09 6.08
C GLU A 55 39.81 47.58 5.15
N ALA A 56 39.51 46.64 4.25
CA ALA A 56 40.40 46.21 3.17
C ALA A 56 40.67 47.34 2.16
N LYS A 57 39.63 48.10 1.77
CA LYS A 57 39.79 49.30 0.93
C LYS A 57 40.54 50.43 1.64
N LYS A 58 40.32 50.68 2.93
CA LYS A 58 41.09 51.68 3.71
C LYS A 58 42.55 51.28 3.86
N SER A 59 42.86 49.98 3.97
CA SER A 59 44.22 49.44 3.95
C SER A 59 44.91 49.67 2.60
N GLU A 60 44.21 49.46 1.48
CA GLU A 60 44.72 49.77 0.13
C GLU A 60 44.83 51.27 -0.15
N GLU A 61 43.87 52.09 0.31
CA GLU A 61 43.85 53.53 0.10
C GLU A 61 44.85 54.26 1.01
N MET A 62 45.17 53.72 2.19
CA MET A 62 46.25 54.20 3.07
C MET A 62 47.63 53.82 2.52
N LYS A 63 47.76 52.65 1.87
CA LYS A 63 48.94 52.30 1.06
C LYS A 63 49.10 53.21 -0.17
N LYS A 64 48.01 53.65 -0.78
CA LYS A 64 48.00 54.57 -1.94
C LYS A 64 48.25 56.04 -1.54
N LYS A 65 47.72 56.51 -0.42
CA LYS A 65 47.96 57.88 0.12
C LYS A 65 49.35 58.06 0.74
N MET A 66 49.97 57.00 1.26
CA MET A 66 51.39 57.03 1.65
C MET A 66 52.33 57.06 0.44
N ALA A 67 51.88 56.62 -0.73
CA ALA A 67 52.65 56.68 -1.98
C ALA A 67 52.54 58.04 -2.71
N GLU A 68 51.57 58.90 -2.37
CA GLU A 68 51.33 60.18 -3.06
C GLU A 68 51.72 61.45 -2.26
N THR A 69 52.30 61.31 -1.05
CA THR A 69 52.78 62.46 -0.24
C THR A 69 54.30 62.44 -0.02
N ALA A 70 55.06 62.04 -1.04
CA ALA A 70 56.52 62.21 -1.04
C ALA A 70 57.09 62.29 -2.47
N SER A 71 56.61 63.28 -3.25
CA SER A 71 57.39 63.78 -4.38
C SER A 71 57.06 65.24 -4.60
N GLY A 72 57.99 66.13 -4.25
CA GLY A 72 57.87 67.54 -4.58
C GLY A 72 58.57 68.52 -3.65
N ASN A 73 59.86 68.34 -3.33
CA ASN A 73 60.77 69.44 -3.66
C ASN A 73 62.24 69.02 -3.76
N LYS A 74 62.83 69.48 -4.86
CA LYS A 74 64.15 69.13 -5.38
C LYS A 74 65.27 69.83 -4.62
N SER A 75 66.31 69.06 -4.34
CA SER A 75 67.70 69.51 -4.26
C SER A 75 68.52 68.23 -4.25
N GLY A 76 69.04 67.79 -5.39
CA GLY A 76 70.41 68.15 -5.72
C GLY A 76 71.33 66.99 -5.34
N ASP A 77 71.76 66.26 -6.37
CA ASP A 77 72.98 65.45 -6.39
C ASP A 77 72.94 64.01 -5.82
N GLN A 78 73.64 63.13 -6.56
CA GLN A 78 74.01 61.74 -6.29
C GLN A 78 72.96 60.63 -6.55
N THR A 79 73.08 60.03 -7.73
CA THR A 79 72.72 58.64 -8.04
C THR A 79 73.10 57.70 -6.87
N ASN A 80 72.13 57.03 -6.22
CA ASN A 80 72.46 56.01 -5.23
C ASN A 80 72.89 54.72 -5.96
N VAL A 81 74.20 54.61 -6.13
CA VAL A 81 74.91 53.56 -6.87
C VAL A 81 74.80 52.15 -6.21
N PHE A 82 74.18 52.02 -5.03
CA PHE A 82 73.75 50.75 -4.43
C PHE A 82 72.73 50.97 -3.29
N ALA A 83 71.84 50.00 -3.02
CA ALA A 83 70.84 50.08 -1.94
C ALA A 83 70.48 48.69 -1.38
N LEU A 84 70.44 48.54 -0.05
CA LEU A 84 70.05 47.30 0.64
C LEU A 84 68.83 47.55 1.53
N THR A 85 67.89 46.59 1.56
CA THR A 85 66.72 46.62 2.45
C THR A 85 66.61 45.34 3.25
N ALA A 86 66.14 45.43 4.49
CA ALA A 86 65.89 44.29 5.36
C ALA A 86 64.39 43.96 5.39
N SER A 87 64.04 42.67 5.50
CA SER A 87 62.64 42.21 5.60
C SER A 87 61.94 42.69 6.88
N VAL A 88 62.70 42.95 7.94
CA VAL A 88 62.22 43.54 9.20
C VAL A 88 63.21 44.60 9.69
N GLN A 89 62.69 45.61 10.37
CA GLN A 89 63.50 46.68 10.97
C GLN A 89 63.98 46.33 12.40
N LYS A 90 63.34 45.36 13.05
CA LYS A 90 63.63 44.94 14.42
C LYS A 90 63.31 43.46 14.64
N ILE A 91 64.13 42.77 15.41
CA ILE A 91 63.85 41.45 16.01
C ILE A 91 63.78 41.62 17.53
N ASP A 92 62.72 41.10 18.15
CA ASP A 92 62.49 41.17 19.59
C ASP A 92 62.25 39.76 20.13
N PHE A 93 63.22 39.26 20.92
CA PHE A 93 63.17 37.92 21.51
C PHE A 93 62.29 37.86 22.77
N GLY A 94 61.64 38.96 23.17
CA GLY A 94 60.73 38.97 24.31
C GLY A 94 61.44 38.85 25.66
N LYS A 95 60.75 38.27 26.64
CA LYS A 95 61.24 38.07 28.02
C LYS A 95 61.44 36.58 28.29
N ASP A 96 62.60 36.22 28.85
CA ASP A 96 62.94 34.85 29.18
C ASP A 96 63.74 34.75 30.50
N VAL A 97 64.15 33.55 30.91
CA VAL A 97 64.96 33.28 32.12
C VAL A 97 66.42 32.93 31.77
N PRO A 98 67.38 33.08 32.70
CA PRO A 98 68.76 32.67 32.46
C PRO A 98 68.86 31.19 32.11
N GLY A 99 69.68 30.83 31.12
CA GLY A 99 69.92 29.44 30.71
C GLY A 99 68.87 28.81 29.78
N ALA A 100 67.74 29.48 29.50
CA ALA A 100 66.73 28.98 28.56
C ALA A 100 67.31 28.85 27.13
N GLN A 101 66.97 27.77 26.43
CA GLN A 101 67.29 27.62 25.01
C GLN A 101 66.43 28.59 24.20
N ARG A 102 67.08 29.50 23.45
CA ARG A 102 66.37 30.58 22.74
C ARG A 102 66.22 30.27 21.26
N THR A 103 65.11 30.72 20.68
CA THR A 103 64.79 30.53 19.27
C THR A 103 65.73 31.34 18.38
N THR A 104 66.04 30.78 17.21
CA THR A 104 66.76 31.49 16.15
C THR A 104 65.75 32.19 15.24
N GLU A 105 65.83 33.50 15.16
CA GLU A 105 65.03 34.31 14.24
C GLU A 105 65.80 34.55 12.94
N SER A 106 65.11 34.96 11.88
CA SER A 106 65.77 35.22 10.61
C SER A 106 65.34 36.52 9.95
N VAL A 107 66.29 37.17 9.28
CA VAL A 107 66.06 38.39 8.50
C VAL A 107 66.68 38.26 7.13
N THR A 108 65.95 38.67 6.11
CA THR A 108 66.40 38.64 4.71
C THR A 108 66.85 40.04 4.31
N ILE A 109 68.05 40.15 3.75
CA ILE A 109 68.59 41.38 3.16
C ILE A 109 68.52 41.27 1.64
N THR A 110 67.93 42.26 0.99
CA THR A 110 67.72 42.33 -0.45
C THR A 110 68.47 43.51 -1.05
N ASN A 111 69.19 43.29 -2.15
CA ASN A 111 69.76 44.39 -2.95
C ASN A 111 68.67 44.99 -3.83
N THR A 112 68.19 46.17 -3.45
CA THR A 112 67.17 46.94 -4.19
C THR A 112 67.78 48.03 -5.06
N GLY A 113 69.11 48.13 -5.10
CA GLY A 113 69.84 49.06 -5.97
C GLY A 113 69.97 48.55 -7.40
N SER A 114 70.45 49.41 -8.30
CA SER A 114 70.65 49.09 -9.71
C SER A 114 72.01 48.45 -10.04
N GLU A 115 72.91 48.33 -9.06
CA GLU A 115 74.22 47.70 -9.24
C GLU A 115 74.47 46.58 -8.22
N LYS A 116 75.45 45.73 -8.55
CA LYS A 116 75.96 44.68 -7.68
C LYS A 116 76.57 45.26 -6.40
N VAL A 117 76.29 44.60 -5.27
CA VAL A 117 76.80 44.94 -3.93
C VAL A 117 77.80 43.90 -3.46
N THR A 118 78.97 44.31 -2.99
CA THR A 118 79.91 43.41 -2.28
C THR A 118 79.58 43.47 -0.79
N LEU A 119 79.10 42.38 -0.18
CA LEU A 119 78.55 42.42 1.16
C LEU A 119 79.64 42.59 2.24
N LYS A 120 79.39 43.52 3.16
CA LYS A 120 80.09 43.66 4.43
C LYS A 120 79.08 43.63 5.57
N THR A 121 79.29 42.74 6.52
CA THR A 121 78.46 42.60 7.72
C THR A 121 79.19 43.20 8.92
N GLY A 122 78.45 43.90 9.76
CA GLY A 122 78.91 44.42 11.04
C GLY A 122 77.84 44.17 12.09
N GLU A 123 78.27 43.93 13.32
CA GLU A 123 77.39 43.79 14.46
C GLU A 123 77.77 44.86 15.49
N SER A 124 76.76 45.50 16.07
CA SER A 124 76.91 46.35 17.24
C SER A 124 76.18 45.70 18.39
N ASP A 125 76.90 44.95 19.21
CA ASP A 125 76.36 44.25 20.37
C ASP A 125 77.39 44.30 21.52
N PRO A 126 77.29 45.30 22.40
CA PRO A 126 78.28 45.50 23.46
C PRO A 126 78.34 44.34 24.46
N ASP A 127 77.23 43.61 24.62
CA ASP A 127 77.10 42.53 25.59
C ASP A 127 77.34 41.14 24.96
N LYS A 128 77.58 41.06 23.65
CA LYS A 128 77.67 39.82 22.86
C LYS A 128 76.46 38.90 23.09
N ALA A 129 75.30 39.51 23.28
CA ALA A 129 74.04 38.85 23.55
C ALA A 129 73.44 38.16 22.33
N PHE A 130 73.82 38.55 21.12
CA PHE A 130 73.29 38.08 19.85
C PHE A 130 74.43 37.57 18.97
N THR A 131 74.14 36.56 18.17
CA THR A 131 75.02 36.08 17.10
C THR A 131 74.26 36.13 15.80
N CYS A 132 74.78 36.86 14.80
CA CYS A 132 74.19 36.90 13.47
C CYS A 132 75.12 36.19 12.49
N SER A 133 74.59 35.22 11.77
CA SER A 133 75.34 34.50 10.75
C SER A 133 74.54 34.46 9.46
N MET A 134 75.21 34.51 8.31
CA MET A 134 74.54 34.23 7.05
C MET A 134 74.15 32.75 7.04
N ALA A 135 72.89 32.47 6.70
CA ALA A 135 72.42 31.08 6.56
C ALA A 135 73.19 30.36 5.44
N GLU A 136 73.55 31.10 4.39
CA GLU A 136 74.42 30.66 3.29
C GLU A 136 75.43 31.77 2.98
N PRO A 137 76.74 31.48 2.92
CA PRO A 137 77.76 32.49 2.68
C PRO A 137 77.61 33.07 1.27
N LYS A 138 77.32 34.37 1.18
CA LYS A 138 77.34 35.15 -0.06
C LYS A 138 78.25 36.35 0.11
N THR A 139 79.19 36.52 -0.81
CA THR A 139 80.11 37.67 -0.81
C THR A 139 79.56 38.85 -1.59
N GLU A 140 78.61 38.61 -2.51
CA GLU A 140 78.06 39.64 -3.38
C GLU A 140 76.56 39.40 -3.64
N LEU A 141 75.81 40.47 -3.94
CA LEU A 141 74.40 40.42 -4.36
C LEU A 141 74.19 41.23 -5.63
N ASN A 142 73.67 40.62 -6.67
CA ASN A 142 73.18 41.33 -7.84
C ASN A 142 71.85 42.06 -7.52
N PRO A 143 71.44 43.06 -8.33
CA PRO A 143 70.11 43.69 -8.19
C PRO A 143 68.98 42.66 -8.11
N GLY A 144 68.14 42.76 -7.08
CA GLY A 144 67.03 41.85 -6.81
C GLY A 144 67.39 40.58 -6.01
N GLU A 145 68.67 40.25 -5.86
CA GLU A 145 69.09 39.09 -5.08
C GLU A 145 69.02 39.33 -3.57
N THR A 146 68.90 38.23 -2.84
CA THR A 146 68.75 38.22 -1.39
C THR A 146 69.77 37.33 -0.68
N VAL A 147 70.03 37.64 0.58
CA VAL A 147 70.75 36.79 1.53
C VAL A 147 69.99 36.74 2.84
N LYS A 148 69.93 35.57 3.48
CA LYS A 148 69.26 35.36 4.76
C LYS A 148 70.28 35.33 5.89
N TYR A 149 70.00 36.06 6.96
CA TYR A 149 70.73 36.00 8.22
C TYR A 149 69.92 35.26 9.27
N LEU A 150 70.58 34.39 10.01
CA LEU A 150 70.09 33.73 11.22
C LEU A 150 70.63 34.50 12.42
N VAL A 151 69.72 34.99 13.26
CA VAL A 151 70.03 35.76 14.46
C VAL A 151 69.57 34.96 15.67
N THR A 152 70.50 34.67 16.57
CA THR A 152 70.23 33.91 17.80
C THR A 152 70.64 34.72 19.01
N MET A 153 69.81 34.73 20.05
CA MET A 153 70.17 35.31 21.35
C MET A 153 70.83 34.25 22.24
N SER A 154 71.99 34.55 22.83
CA SER A 154 72.79 33.61 23.62
C SER A 154 72.04 33.14 24.87
N SER A 155 71.90 31.83 25.10
CA SER A 155 71.21 31.27 26.27
C SER A 155 71.95 31.53 27.60
N SER A 156 73.24 31.84 27.56
CA SER A 156 74.10 32.03 28.75
C SER A 156 74.11 33.45 29.31
N LEU A 157 73.06 34.23 29.06
CA LEU A 157 72.96 35.62 29.52
C LEU A 157 72.39 35.69 30.95
N ASP A 158 73.00 36.54 31.77
CA ASP A 158 72.51 36.92 33.09
C ASP A 158 71.18 37.69 32.99
N SER A 159 70.52 37.95 34.12
CA SER A 159 69.32 38.80 34.12
C SER A 159 69.65 40.23 33.70
N GLY A 160 68.86 40.77 32.76
CA GLY A 160 69.17 42.04 32.11
C GLY A 160 68.35 42.29 30.86
N THR A 161 68.44 43.49 30.30
CA THR A 161 67.88 43.81 28.97
C THR A 161 69.01 44.06 28.01
N TYR A 162 69.05 43.26 26.95
CA TYR A 162 70.12 43.24 25.96
C TYR A 162 69.64 43.89 24.67
N LYS A 163 70.54 44.68 24.03
CA LYS A 163 70.26 45.36 22.77
C LYS A 163 71.46 45.25 21.83
N GLY A 164 71.17 44.93 20.57
CA GLY A 164 72.18 44.84 19.52
C GLY A 164 71.68 45.43 18.21
N THR A 165 72.52 45.47 17.18
CA THR A 165 72.13 45.84 15.82
C THR A 165 72.95 45.06 14.80
N LEU A 166 72.27 44.36 13.90
CA LEU A 166 72.86 43.80 12.69
C LEU A 166 72.93 44.89 11.62
N MET A 167 74.11 45.10 11.04
CA MET A 167 74.36 46.06 9.97
C MET A 167 74.92 45.34 8.74
N VAL A 168 74.33 45.57 7.58
CA VAL A 168 74.78 44.97 6.32
C VAL A 168 74.89 46.06 5.27
N THR A 169 76.06 46.20 4.65
CA THR A 169 76.34 47.26 3.68
C THR A 169 77.23 46.78 2.54
N ASP A 170 77.58 47.68 1.62
CA ASP A 170 78.59 47.44 0.60
C ASP A 170 80.00 47.69 1.16
N ALA A 171 80.88 46.70 1.04
CA ALA A 171 82.24 46.69 1.54
C ALA A 171 83.14 47.79 0.93
N VAL A 172 82.87 48.17 -0.31
CA VAL A 172 83.70 49.09 -1.10
C VAL A 172 83.09 50.49 -1.09
N LYS A 173 81.78 50.59 -1.29
CA LYS A 173 81.05 51.84 -1.48
C LYS A 173 80.57 52.48 -0.17
N ASP A 174 80.39 51.70 0.90
CA ASP A 174 80.04 52.20 2.24
C ASP A 174 80.74 51.41 3.35
N PRO A 175 82.08 51.51 3.43
CA PRO A 175 82.86 50.75 4.40
C PRO A 175 82.52 51.10 5.87
N ASN A 176 81.84 52.22 6.11
CA ASN A 176 81.48 52.74 7.44
C ASN A 176 80.01 52.50 7.83
N PHE A 177 79.24 51.73 7.05
CA PHE A 177 77.84 51.39 7.36
C PHE A 177 76.93 52.63 7.54
N MET A 178 77.14 53.68 6.75
CA MET A 178 76.31 54.89 6.79
C MET A 178 75.00 54.73 6.01
N LYS A 179 74.99 53.90 4.96
CA LYS A 179 73.87 53.72 4.01
C LYS A 179 73.35 52.27 3.89
N GLY A 180 73.93 51.33 4.63
CA GLY A 180 73.53 49.92 4.66
C GLY A 180 72.21 49.64 5.42
N ALA A 181 71.70 48.42 5.27
CA ALA A 181 70.55 47.93 6.01
C ALA A 181 70.90 47.73 7.49
N ARG A 182 69.99 48.13 8.39
CA ARG A 182 70.13 47.99 9.84
C ARG A 182 68.92 47.27 10.42
N VAL A 183 69.16 46.34 11.32
CA VAL A 183 68.11 45.59 12.04
C VAL A 183 68.39 45.66 13.53
N ALA A 184 67.51 46.30 14.29
CA ALA A 184 67.64 46.41 15.75
C ALA A 184 67.30 45.07 16.43
N LEU A 185 68.08 44.67 17.43
CA LEU A 185 67.90 43.42 18.17
C LEU A 185 67.63 43.75 19.64
N GLN A 186 66.68 43.07 20.28
CA GLN A 186 66.51 43.17 21.74
C GLN A 186 65.95 41.90 22.38
N GLY A 187 66.19 41.75 23.68
CA GLY A 187 65.57 40.73 24.53
C GLY A 187 65.83 41.00 26.02
N THR A 188 65.01 40.43 26.90
CA THR A 188 65.14 40.60 28.35
C THR A 188 65.21 39.24 29.06
N VAL A 189 66.10 39.12 30.05
CA VAL A 189 66.30 37.94 30.89
C VAL A 189 65.96 38.27 32.35
N SER A 190 65.18 37.45 33.06
CA SER A 190 64.66 37.75 34.42
C SER A 190 64.80 36.59 35.42
N ASP A 191 65.22 36.89 36.66
CA ASP A 191 65.46 35.93 37.76
C ASP A 191 64.20 35.58 38.59
N LYS A 192 63.25 34.79 38.08
CA LYS A 192 62.18 34.22 38.93
C LYS A 192 62.42 32.72 39.23
N PRO A 193 62.27 32.26 40.49
CA PRO A 193 62.45 30.85 40.85
C PRO A 193 61.35 29.94 40.28
N VAL A 194 61.70 28.69 39.99
CA VAL A 194 60.78 27.66 39.49
C VAL A 194 59.86 27.19 40.63
N VAL A 195 58.54 27.29 40.46
CA VAL A 195 57.54 26.87 41.47
C VAL A 195 56.45 26.06 40.78
N VAL A 196 56.17 24.85 41.26
CA VAL A 196 54.99 24.08 40.81
C VAL A 196 53.75 24.63 41.50
N GLU A 197 52.84 25.22 40.72
CA GLU A 197 51.61 25.82 41.22
C GLU A 197 50.53 24.75 41.41
N ASN A 198 50.28 23.94 40.39
CA ASN A 198 49.21 22.94 40.35
C ASN A 198 49.51 21.78 39.37
N VAL A 199 48.81 20.65 39.54
CA VAL A 199 48.76 19.56 38.57
C VAL A 199 47.30 19.40 38.15
N ILE A 200 47.04 19.39 36.84
CA ILE A 200 45.69 19.21 36.29
C ILE A 200 45.64 17.85 35.62
N VAL A 201 44.66 17.01 35.99
CA VAL A 201 44.41 15.73 35.33
C VAL A 201 43.22 15.89 34.38
N SER A 202 43.36 15.38 33.16
CA SER A 202 42.33 15.39 32.12
C SER A 202 42.08 13.96 31.60
N PRO A 203 40.82 13.52 31.45
CA PRO A 203 39.60 14.23 31.85
C PRO A 203 39.47 14.34 33.38
N GLY A 204 39.00 15.48 33.91
CA GLY A 204 38.88 15.69 35.36
C GLY A 204 37.71 14.94 36.00
N LYS A 205 36.69 14.56 35.21
CA LYS A 205 35.60 13.66 35.60
C LYS A 205 35.21 12.82 34.40
N ILE A 206 34.98 11.53 34.59
CA ILE A 206 34.52 10.61 33.55
C ILE A 206 33.67 9.49 34.15
N THR A 207 32.77 8.94 33.35
CA THR A 207 32.00 7.74 33.70
C THR A 207 32.46 6.60 32.78
N LEU A 208 32.83 5.46 33.35
CA LEU A 208 33.36 4.30 32.63
C LEU A 208 32.59 3.03 33.03
N ALA A 209 32.35 2.12 32.09
CA ALA A 209 31.81 0.81 32.39
C ALA A 209 32.89 -0.11 32.97
N VAL A 210 32.49 -1.12 33.74
CA VAL A 210 33.40 -2.19 34.16
C VAL A 210 33.90 -2.95 32.94
N GLY A 211 35.22 -3.09 32.80
CA GLY A 211 35.89 -3.64 31.61
C GLY A 211 36.48 -2.58 30.67
N ASP A 212 36.14 -1.30 30.83
CA ASP A 212 36.67 -0.22 29.99
C ASP A 212 38.12 0.15 30.36
N GLU A 213 38.80 0.75 29.38
CA GLU A 213 40.15 1.29 29.49
C GLU A 213 40.17 2.76 29.02
N VAL A 214 40.85 3.64 29.76
CA VAL A 214 40.99 5.05 29.36
C VAL A 214 42.33 5.63 29.80
N THR A 215 42.92 6.44 28.94
CA THR A 215 44.17 7.16 29.25
C THR A 215 43.88 8.55 29.81
N PHE A 216 44.41 8.83 31.01
CA PHE A 216 44.47 10.15 31.60
C PHE A 216 45.77 10.85 31.22
N THR A 217 45.70 12.16 31.01
CA THR A 217 46.87 13.04 30.86
C THR A 217 46.98 13.98 32.05
N ALA A 218 48.20 14.39 32.38
CA ALA A 218 48.46 15.35 33.43
C ALA A 218 49.26 16.53 32.89
N GLU A 219 48.90 17.74 33.29
CA GLU A 219 49.63 18.97 33.01
C GLU A 219 50.15 19.55 34.33
N VAL A 220 51.46 19.75 34.45
CA VAL A 220 52.09 20.37 35.62
C VAL A 220 52.25 21.86 35.35
N LYS A 221 51.43 22.68 36.01
CA LYS A 221 51.47 24.15 35.89
C LYS A 221 52.38 24.73 36.96
N GLY A 222 53.20 25.69 36.57
CA GLY A 222 54.09 26.39 37.46
C GLY A 222 54.79 27.57 36.81
N THR A 223 55.53 28.34 37.60
CA THR A 223 56.37 29.43 37.09
C THR A 223 57.73 28.88 36.70
N GLY A 224 58.23 29.25 35.51
CA GLY A 224 59.50 28.75 34.96
C GLY A 224 59.36 27.41 34.22
N GLN A 225 60.50 26.83 33.78
CA GLN A 225 60.52 25.52 33.11
C GLN A 225 60.32 24.41 34.16
N VAL A 226 59.05 24.04 34.42
CA VAL A 226 58.67 22.95 35.33
C VAL A 226 58.59 21.62 34.59
N SER A 227 59.19 20.56 35.16
CA SER A 227 59.06 19.19 34.62
C SER A 227 57.59 18.78 34.55
N GLN A 228 57.20 18.21 33.41
CA GLN A 228 55.86 17.66 33.18
C GLN A 228 55.70 16.21 33.65
N ASP A 229 56.77 15.61 34.20
CA ASP A 229 56.74 14.22 34.65
C ASP A 229 55.86 14.07 35.90
N VAL A 230 55.01 13.05 35.89
CA VAL A 230 54.11 12.71 37.00
C VAL A 230 54.17 11.23 37.36
N LYS A 231 53.74 10.89 38.58
CA LYS A 231 53.44 9.52 38.99
C LYS A 231 51.94 9.34 39.16
N TRP A 232 51.40 8.29 38.56
CA TRP A 232 49.97 7.97 38.55
C TRP A 232 49.56 7.02 39.68
N PHE A 233 48.37 7.25 40.23
CA PHE A 233 47.78 6.43 41.28
C PHE A 233 46.26 6.33 41.09
N VAL A 234 45.70 5.21 41.57
CA VAL A 234 44.25 4.99 41.67
C VAL A 234 43.88 4.66 43.11
N GLN A 235 42.80 5.25 43.60
CA GLN A 235 42.31 5.12 44.97
C GLN A 235 40.80 4.93 45.02
N GLY A 236 40.32 4.17 46.00
CA GLY A 236 38.89 3.92 46.22
C GLY A 236 38.33 2.73 45.45
N GLN A 237 39.16 2.03 44.66
CA GLN A 237 38.83 0.78 44.01
C GLN A 237 38.66 -0.37 45.03
N LYS A 238 37.68 -1.24 44.78
CA LYS A 238 37.50 -2.49 45.55
C LYS A 238 38.14 -3.69 44.87
N SER A 239 38.27 -3.66 43.55
CA SER A 239 39.02 -4.69 42.83
C SER A 239 40.51 -4.39 42.84
N SER A 240 41.32 -5.38 43.24
CA SER A 240 42.78 -5.30 43.13
C SER A 240 43.29 -5.34 41.68
N LYS A 241 42.41 -5.61 40.71
CA LYS A 241 42.73 -5.66 39.28
C LYS A 241 42.49 -4.32 38.60
N THR A 242 41.67 -3.43 39.17
CA THR A 242 41.52 -2.05 38.72
C THR A 242 42.81 -1.27 38.99
N LYS A 243 43.54 -0.88 37.95
CA LYS A 243 44.90 -0.31 38.04
C LYS A 243 45.14 0.77 37.01
N ILE A 244 46.02 1.71 37.34
CA ILE A 244 46.54 2.71 36.41
C ILE A 244 48.03 2.49 36.13
N GLY A 245 48.41 2.52 34.86
CA GLY A 245 49.78 2.39 34.37
C GLY A 245 50.59 3.69 34.55
N SER A 246 51.91 3.58 34.36
CA SER A 246 52.82 4.75 34.41
C SER A 246 52.62 5.74 33.26
N ASP A 247 51.95 5.30 32.20
CA ASP A 247 51.52 6.08 31.03
C ASP A 247 50.18 6.80 31.25
N GLY A 248 49.56 6.65 32.42
CA GLY A 248 48.26 7.24 32.74
C GLY A 248 47.07 6.41 32.28
N ASN A 249 47.29 5.20 31.78
CA ASN A 249 46.22 4.33 31.30
C ASN A 249 45.55 3.56 32.44
N LEU A 250 44.27 3.81 32.66
CA LEU A 250 43.44 3.19 33.70
C LEU A 250 42.62 2.04 33.09
N ASN A 251 42.75 0.85 33.67
CA ASN A 251 41.90 -0.31 33.38
C ASN A 251 40.91 -0.55 34.54
N ILE A 252 39.60 -0.57 34.24
CA ILE A 252 38.56 -0.93 35.21
C ILE A 252 38.28 -2.43 35.14
N ALA A 253 38.54 -3.15 36.22
CA ALA A 253 38.31 -4.59 36.23
C ALA A 253 36.80 -4.93 36.23
N ALA A 254 36.44 -6.04 35.58
CA ALA A 254 35.06 -6.53 35.52
C ALA A 254 34.44 -6.84 36.92
N ASP A 255 35.28 -7.09 37.93
CA ASP A 255 34.88 -7.34 39.32
C ASP A 255 34.90 -6.08 40.21
N GLU A 256 35.08 -4.89 39.63
CA GLU A 256 35.00 -3.63 40.37
C GLU A 256 33.55 -3.34 40.83
N THR A 257 33.41 -2.96 42.10
CA THR A 257 32.10 -2.71 42.75
C THR A 257 32.02 -1.37 43.48
N SER A 258 33.10 -0.59 43.46
CA SER A 258 33.00 0.83 43.81
C SER A 258 32.08 1.53 42.81
N GLN A 259 31.32 2.53 43.26
CA GLN A 259 30.51 3.41 42.40
C GLN A 259 31.32 4.60 41.89
N GLN A 260 32.41 4.92 42.60
CA GLN A 260 33.30 6.02 42.29
C GLN A 260 34.71 5.66 42.77
N ILE A 261 35.70 5.90 41.93
CA ILE A 261 37.13 5.82 42.26
C ILE A 261 37.81 7.14 41.88
N GLN A 262 38.97 7.41 42.47
CA GLN A 262 39.80 8.56 42.15
C GLN A 262 41.07 8.13 41.44
N VAL A 263 41.38 8.80 40.35
CA VAL A 263 42.72 8.79 39.74
C VAL A 263 43.42 10.07 40.14
N TYR A 264 44.71 10.00 40.49
CA TYR A 264 45.49 11.21 40.73
C TYR A 264 46.93 11.11 40.22
N ALA A 265 47.45 12.24 39.76
CA ALA A 265 48.83 12.41 39.31
C ALA A 265 49.60 13.27 40.32
N VAL A 266 50.82 12.85 40.66
CA VAL A 266 51.73 13.57 41.58
C VAL A 266 52.91 14.10 40.77
N SER A 267 53.21 15.40 40.86
CA SER A 267 54.37 15.99 40.17
C SER A 267 55.67 15.40 40.71
N VAL A 268 56.59 15.01 39.81
CA VAL A 268 57.94 14.58 40.19
C VAL A 268 58.79 15.75 40.69
N ALA A 269 58.52 16.97 40.18
CA ALA A 269 59.21 18.19 40.59
C ALA A 269 58.79 18.68 41.98
N ASP A 270 57.53 18.44 42.38
CA ASP A 270 57.03 18.72 43.73
C ASP A 270 55.99 17.67 44.15
N ASN A 271 56.42 16.70 44.95
CA ASN A 271 55.58 15.59 45.40
C ASN A 271 54.42 16.02 46.32
N THR A 272 54.38 17.29 46.77
CA THR A 272 53.25 17.85 47.53
C THR A 272 52.10 18.28 46.62
N LYS A 273 52.35 18.44 45.30
CA LYS A 273 51.37 18.90 44.32
C LYS A 273 50.74 17.73 43.57
N ARG A 274 49.41 17.71 43.54
CA ARG A 274 48.61 16.61 42.97
C ARG A 274 47.41 17.14 42.20
N GLY A 275 47.09 16.46 41.11
CA GLY A 275 45.87 16.66 40.32
C GLY A 275 44.99 15.44 40.43
N TYR A 276 43.67 15.63 40.48
CA TYR A 276 42.71 14.55 40.68
C TYR A 276 41.73 14.48 39.52
N ALA A 277 41.33 13.26 39.18
CA ALA A 277 40.19 12.95 38.36
C ALA A 277 39.23 12.03 39.11
N THR A 278 37.93 12.25 38.91
CA THR A 278 36.89 11.37 39.42
C THR A 278 36.44 10.41 38.32
N VAL A 279 36.41 9.13 38.63
CA VAL A 279 35.88 8.10 37.74
C VAL A 279 34.65 7.50 38.39
N SER A 280 33.48 7.73 37.80
CA SER A 280 32.25 7.05 38.17
C SER A 280 32.19 5.72 37.44
N THR A 281 32.17 4.62 38.19
CA THR A 281 32.16 3.27 37.63
C THR A 281 30.72 2.81 37.47
N GLN A 282 30.33 2.45 36.25
CA GLN A 282 29.01 1.90 35.93
C GLN A 282 29.11 0.40 35.66
N LYS A 283 28.18 -0.36 36.25
CA LYS A 283 27.93 -1.76 35.87
C LYS A 283 26.79 -1.74 34.86
N GLY A 284 26.97 -2.46 33.74
CA GLY A 284 26.20 -2.33 32.50
C GLY A 284 24.68 -2.17 32.66
N GLY A 285 24.07 -1.43 31.73
CA GLY A 285 22.62 -1.33 31.61
C GLY A 285 22.00 -2.64 31.12
N TYR A 286 20.74 -2.86 31.51
CA TYR A 286 19.92 -3.97 31.03
C TYR A 286 18.88 -3.45 30.05
N ASN A 287 18.62 -4.19 28.98
CA ASN A 287 17.57 -3.85 28.04
C ASN A 287 16.24 -4.45 28.50
N VAL A 288 15.18 -3.63 28.51
CA VAL A 288 13.80 -4.10 28.69
C VAL A 288 13.10 -3.99 27.36
N SER A 289 12.86 -5.13 26.70
CA SER A 289 12.06 -5.19 25.48
C SER A 289 10.59 -5.45 25.83
N ALA A 290 9.70 -4.77 25.11
CA ALA A 290 8.27 -4.97 25.22
C ALA A 290 7.68 -5.10 23.81
N TYR A 291 6.74 -6.02 23.62
CA TYR A 291 6.12 -6.29 22.32
C TYR A 291 4.65 -6.67 22.49
N ALA A 292 3.87 -6.46 21.43
CA ALA A 292 2.46 -6.83 21.39
C ALA A 292 2.31 -8.31 21.03
N ASP A 293 1.37 -9.00 21.69
CA ASP A 293 1.09 -10.41 21.46
C ASP A 293 -0.45 -10.64 21.45
N PRO A 294 -1.05 -10.87 20.27
CA PRO A 294 -0.43 -10.92 18.95
C PRO A 294 0.09 -9.53 18.51
N SER A 295 1.03 -9.49 17.57
CA SER A 295 1.69 -8.25 17.12
C SER A 295 0.72 -7.22 16.53
N ASN A 296 -0.38 -7.69 15.92
CA ASN A 296 -1.46 -6.84 15.39
C ASN A 296 -2.50 -6.44 16.46
N GLY A 297 -2.39 -6.94 17.69
CA GLY A 297 -3.39 -6.75 18.75
C GLY A 297 -3.35 -5.37 19.41
N GLY A 298 -2.25 -4.64 19.29
CA GLY A 298 -2.09 -3.32 19.87
C GLY A 298 -0.69 -2.76 19.70
N THR A 299 -0.50 -1.49 20.05
CA THR A 299 0.82 -0.85 20.09
C THR A 299 1.39 -0.88 21.49
N VAL A 300 2.71 -1.03 21.59
CA VAL A 300 3.45 -1.14 22.84
C VAL A 300 4.62 -0.17 22.83
N THR A 301 4.74 0.64 23.89
CA THR A 301 5.78 1.67 24.01
C THR A 301 6.43 1.64 25.39
N GLY A 302 7.56 2.33 25.53
CA GLY A 302 8.22 2.56 26.82
C GLY A 302 9.36 1.58 27.18
N GLY A 303 9.69 0.60 26.34
CA GLY A 303 10.89 -0.23 26.51
C GLY A 303 12.20 0.51 26.25
N GLY A 304 13.35 -0.13 26.51
CA GLY A 304 14.68 0.40 26.22
C GLY A 304 15.76 0.06 27.25
N ALA A 305 16.92 0.70 27.11
CA ALA A 305 18.06 0.53 28.00
C ALA A 305 17.81 1.18 29.36
N VAL A 306 17.93 0.39 30.43
CA VAL A 306 17.73 0.81 31.82
C VAL A 306 19.01 0.54 32.59
N ILE A 307 19.49 1.49 33.39
CA ILE A 307 20.62 1.25 34.29
C ILE A 307 20.27 0.14 35.31
N GLN A 308 21.24 -0.67 35.74
CA GLN A 308 21.02 -1.68 36.76
C GLN A 308 20.40 -1.08 38.03
N GLY A 309 19.30 -1.66 38.52
CA GLY A 309 18.50 -1.17 39.63
C GLY A 309 17.52 -0.04 39.29
N GLY A 310 17.52 0.44 38.04
CA GLY A 310 16.59 1.46 37.54
C GLY A 310 15.17 0.92 37.32
N SER A 311 14.30 1.78 36.81
CA SER A 311 12.90 1.46 36.51
C SER A 311 12.49 1.92 35.12
N VAL A 312 11.52 1.24 34.53
CA VAL A 312 10.94 1.58 33.22
C VAL A 312 9.43 1.39 33.26
N THR A 313 8.68 2.23 32.55
CA THR A 313 7.22 2.11 32.43
C THR A 313 6.86 1.75 31.02
N LEU A 314 6.21 0.59 30.87
CA LEU A 314 5.65 0.11 29.62
C LEU A 314 4.20 0.58 29.48
N SER A 315 3.78 0.92 28.27
CA SER A 315 2.41 1.32 27.94
C SER A 315 1.89 0.52 26.75
N ALA A 316 0.63 0.13 26.79
CA ALA A 316 -0.05 -0.67 25.77
C ALA A 316 -1.36 -0.01 25.36
N ILE A 317 -1.58 0.13 24.05
CA ILE A 317 -2.82 0.64 23.46
C ILE A 317 -3.38 -0.43 22.52
N PRO A 318 -4.53 -1.05 22.84
CA PRO A 318 -5.17 -2.03 21.95
C PRO A 318 -5.51 -1.44 20.58
N ASN A 319 -5.28 -2.22 19.53
CA ASN A 319 -5.75 -1.90 18.18
C ASN A 319 -7.25 -2.19 18.05
N LYS A 320 -7.88 -1.68 16.99
CA LYS A 320 -9.31 -1.91 16.70
C LYS A 320 -9.63 -3.41 16.77
N ASN A 321 -10.68 -3.72 17.51
CA ASN A 321 -11.19 -5.07 17.75
C ASN A 321 -10.37 -5.96 18.71
N TYR A 322 -9.48 -5.37 19.49
CA TYR A 322 -8.77 -6.04 20.57
C TYR A 322 -9.00 -5.33 21.90
N TYR A 323 -8.87 -6.07 23.00
CA TYR A 323 -8.77 -5.50 24.34
C TYR A 323 -7.46 -5.95 25.00
N PHE A 324 -6.94 -5.12 25.90
CA PHE A 324 -5.73 -5.45 26.64
C PHE A 324 -6.04 -6.48 27.73
N ALA A 325 -5.49 -7.68 27.61
CA ALA A 325 -5.68 -8.76 28.57
C ALA A 325 -4.66 -8.71 29.73
N GLY A 326 -3.44 -8.22 29.48
CA GLY A 326 -2.44 -8.01 30.52
C GLY A 326 -1.00 -8.09 30.04
N TRP A 327 -0.07 -7.63 30.87
CA TRP A 327 1.37 -7.82 30.69
C TRP A 327 1.76 -9.21 31.17
N VAL A 328 2.47 -9.97 30.34
CA VAL A 328 2.94 -11.32 30.63
C VAL A 328 4.45 -11.38 30.55
N GLN A 329 5.07 -11.93 31.58
CA GLN A 329 6.50 -12.17 31.65
C GLN A 329 6.74 -13.62 32.08
N ASN A 330 7.59 -14.35 31.35
CA ASN A 330 7.87 -15.77 31.60
C ASN A 330 6.59 -16.63 31.72
N GLY A 331 5.58 -16.35 30.90
CA GLY A 331 4.30 -17.06 30.88
C GLY A 331 3.35 -16.74 32.05
N LYS A 332 3.68 -15.76 32.91
CA LYS A 332 2.81 -15.32 34.00
C LYS A 332 2.36 -13.87 33.82
N THR A 333 1.10 -13.60 34.08
CA THR A 333 0.57 -12.22 34.10
C THR A 333 1.18 -11.44 35.26
N VAL A 334 1.89 -10.36 34.94
CA VAL A 334 2.57 -9.47 35.89
C VAL A 334 1.82 -8.17 36.14
N SER A 335 0.92 -7.77 35.25
CA SER A 335 0.01 -6.63 35.43
C SER A 335 -1.20 -6.74 34.50
N THR A 336 -2.35 -6.23 34.92
CA THR A 336 -3.56 -6.08 34.08
C THR A 336 -3.83 -4.62 33.70
N ALA A 337 -3.03 -3.68 34.20
CA ALA A 337 -3.13 -2.28 33.82
C ALA A 337 -2.37 -2.03 32.50
N THR A 338 -2.94 -1.19 31.62
CA THR A 338 -2.31 -0.81 30.34
C THR A 338 -0.97 -0.10 30.52
N ASN A 339 -0.74 0.51 31.69
CA ASN A 339 0.56 1.02 32.12
C ASN A 339 1.17 0.11 33.19
N TYR A 340 2.40 -0.34 32.98
CA TYR A 340 3.12 -1.23 33.90
C TYR A 340 4.55 -0.76 34.15
N THR A 341 4.85 -0.40 35.41
CA THR A 341 6.19 -0.01 35.82
C THR A 341 6.96 -1.19 36.38
N ILE A 342 8.10 -1.50 35.76
CA ILE A 342 9.06 -2.49 36.24
C ILE A 342 10.14 -1.75 37.02
N SER A 343 10.19 -1.99 38.32
CA SER A 343 11.18 -1.38 39.21
C SER A 343 12.33 -2.34 39.48
N ASN A 344 13.51 -1.79 39.78
CA ASN A 344 14.69 -2.55 40.20
C ASN A 344 15.13 -3.60 39.16
N VAL A 345 15.38 -3.18 37.92
CA VAL A 345 15.79 -4.08 36.83
C VAL A 345 17.21 -4.62 37.08
N GLN A 346 17.34 -5.95 37.19
CA GLN A 346 18.61 -6.64 37.53
C GLN A 346 19.12 -7.58 36.41
N SER A 347 18.42 -7.67 35.29
CA SER A 347 18.78 -8.46 34.11
C SER A 347 18.02 -7.91 32.90
N ASN A 348 18.39 -8.33 31.68
CA ASN A 348 17.55 -8.07 30.51
C ASN A 348 16.18 -8.72 30.72
N LEU A 349 15.11 -8.02 30.34
CA LEU A 349 13.73 -8.49 30.48
C LEU A 349 13.02 -8.39 29.14
N SER A 350 12.15 -9.35 28.86
CA SER A 350 11.22 -9.30 27.75
C SER A 350 9.80 -9.48 28.28
N VAL A 351 8.90 -8.57 27.93
CA VAL A 351 7.53 -8.54 28.45
C VAL A 351 6.55 -8.43 27.29
N ALA A 352 5.61 -9.37 27.22
CA ALA A 352 4.56 -9.37 26.20
C ALA A 352 3.34 -8.59 26.73
N ALA A 353 2.82 -7.66 25.93
CA ALA A 353 1.50 -7.09 26.15
C ALA A 353 0.47 -7.98 25.44
N LYS A 354 -0.31 -8.73 26.21
CA LYS A 354 -1.32 -9.64 25.68
C LYS A 354 -2.57 -8.87 25.29
N PHE A 355 -2.99 -9.07 24.05
CA PHE A 355 -4.22 -8.56 23.50
C PHE A 355 -5.12 -9.73 23.08
N GLU A 356 -6.41 -9.60 23.35
CA GLU A 356 -7.40 -10.60 22.96
C GLU A 356 -8.46 -9.95 22.07
N ARG A 357 -8.94 -10.69 21.06
CA ARG A 357 -10.01 -10.21 20.18
C ARG A 357 -11.25 -9.93 21.02
N ASN A 358 -11.86 -8.76 20.82
CA ASN A 358 -13.14 -8.41 21.44
C ASN A 358 -14.35 -8.89 20.61
N TYR A 359 -14.11 -9.70 19.58
CA TYR A 359 -15.11 -10.21 18.63
C TYR A 359 -14.76 -11.63 18.19
N VAL A 360 -15.75 -12.30 17.62
CA VAL A 360 -15.63 -13.57 16.89
C VAL A 360 -16.28 -13.42 15.53
N THR A 361 -15.95 -14.30 14.59
CA THR A 361 -16.50 -14.27 13.23
C THR A 361 -17.55 -15.34 13.01
N VAL A 362 -18.64 -14.99 12.32
CA VAL A 362 -19.61 -15.93 11.79
C VAL A 362 -19.50 -15.86 10.26
N ASP A 363 -18.70 -16.76 9.70
CA ASP A 363 -18.51 -16.93 8.25
C ASP A 363 -19.71 -17.72 7.70
N LEU A 364 -20.59 -17.01 6.99
CA LEU A 364 -21.73 -17.62 6.32
C LEU A 364 -21.40 -17.93 4.87
N ARG A 365 -21.62 -19.18 4.50
CA ARG A 365 -21.41 -19.69 3.14
C ARG A 365 -22.70 -20.18 2.54
N ARG A 366 -22.69 -20.39 1.23
CA ARG A 366 -23.76 -21.05 0.49
C ARG A 366 -23.17 -22.25 -0.21
N ASN A 367 -23.93 -23.34 -0.30
CA ASN A 367 -23.49 -24.51 -1.05
C ASN A 367 -23.50 -24.29 -2.57
N THR A 368 -24.29 -23.32 -3.06
CA THR A 368 -24.34 -22.89 -4.46
C THR A 368 -24.62 -21.39 -4.55
N ASP A 369 -23.94 -20.69 -5.45
CA ASP A 369 -23.99 -19.22 -5.53
C ASP A 369 -25.32 -18.67 -6.09
N ASP A 370 -26.08 -19.50 -6.81
CA ASP A 370 -27.38 -19.20 -7.38
C ASP A 370 -28.55 -19.73 -6.52
N GLY A 371 -28.28 -20.28 -5.33
CA GLY A 371 -29.29 -20.96 -4.51
C GLY A 371 -30.15 -20.02 -3.65
N GLY A 372 -29.59 -18.89 -3.26
CA GLY A 372 -30.24 -17.92 -2.37
C GLY A 372 -29.26 -16.93 -1.75
N THR A 373 -29.74 -16.14 -0.79
CA THR A 373 -28.93 -15.23 0.03
C THR A 373 -28.82 -15.72 1.47
N VAL A 374 -27.79 -15.25 2.17
CA VAL A 374 -27.58 -15.43 3.60
C VAL A 374 -27.25 -14.06 4.22
N ALA A 375 -27.71 -13.82 5.45
CA ALA A 375 -27.49 -12.57 6.18
C ALA A 375 -27.29 -12.86 7.68
N GLY A 376 -26.77 -11.87 8.42
CA GLY A 376 -26.55 -11.96 9.87
C GLY A 376 -25.22 -12.59 10.31
N GLY A 377 -24.31 -12.84 9.35
CA GLY A 377 -22.91 -13.22 9.61
C GLY A 377 -22.02 -12.02 9.93
N GLY A 378 -20.71 -12.22 9.92
CA GLY A 378 -19.72 -11.15 10.10
C GLY A 378 -19.04 -11.16 11.48
N LYS A 379 -18.49 -10.01 11.89
CA LYS A 379 -17.82 -9.84 13.18
C LYS A 379 -18.87 -9.56 14.27
N ILE A 380 -18.94 -10.43 15.26
CA ILE A 380 -19.85 -10.33 16.39
C ILE A 380 -19.03 -10.11 17.65
N THR A 381 -19.37 -9.12 18.47
CA THR A 381 -18.71 -8.88 19.76
C THR A 381 -18.64 -10.17 20.59
N TYR A 382 -17.52 -10.39 21.27
CA TYR A 382 -17.27 -11.59 22.03
C TYR A 382 -18.31 -11.77 23.14
N GLY A 383 -18.99 -12.91 23.15
CA GLY A 383 -20.07 -13.23 24.08
C GLY A 383 -21.46 -12.75 23.65
N ASP A 384 -21.55 -11.95 22.58
CA ASP A 384 -22.83 -11.49 22.04
C ASP A 384 -23.52 -12.59 21.20
N SER A 385 -24.66 -12.23 20.62
CA SER A 385 -25.53 -13.12 19.84
C SER A 385 -25.88 -12.46 18.52
N THR A 386 -25.98 -13.26 17.45
CA THR A 386 -26.50 -12.79 16.15
C THR A 386 -27.65 -13.68 15.68
N THR A 387 -28.45 -13.18 14.74
CA THR A 387 -29.47 -13.99 14.06
C THR A 387 -29.08 -14.12 12.60
N ILE A 388 -28.81 -15.34 12.16
CA ILE A 388 -28.52 -15.63 10.77
C ILE A 388 -29.81 -15.97 10.03
N SER A 389 -29.93 -15.55 8.78
CA SER A 389 -31.10 -15.82 7.94
C SER A 389 -30.72 -16.20 6.52
N ALA A 390 -31.52 -17.06 5.89
CA ALA A 390 -31.34 -17.50 4.51
C ALA A 390 -32.64 -17.33 3.71
N LYS A 391 -32.53 -16.80 2.48
CA LYS A 391 -33.66 -16.60 1.56
C LYS A 391 -33.34 -17.31 0.24
N ALA A 392 -34.08 -18.38 -0.07
CA ALA A 392 -33.87 -19.13 -1.30
C ALA A 392 -34.35 -18.35 -2.53
N TYR A 393 -33.60 -18.42 -3.62
CA TYR A 393 -34.02 -17.85 -4.90
C TYR A 393 -35.10 -18.69 -5.58
N SER A 394 -35.75 -18.11 -6.60
CA SER A 394 -36.77 -18.82 -7.37
C SER A 394 -36.20 -20.10 -7.96
N GLY A 395 -36.90 -21.21 -7.75
CA GLY A 395 -36.43 -22.53 -8.16
C GLY A 395 -35.42 -23.16 -7.22
N TYR A 396 -35.27 -22.63 -6.01
CA TYR A 396 -34.52 -23.25 -4.92
C TYR A 396 -35.37 -23.33 -3.64
N VAL A 397 -35.00 -24.24 -2.75
CA VAL A 397 -35.53 -24.34 -1.39
C VAL A 397 -34.36 -24.39 -0.41
N PHE A 398 -34.49 -23.67 0.70
CA PHE A 398 -33.54 -23.77 1.80
C PHE A 398 -33.78 -25.07 2.57
N THR A 399 -32.74 -25.88 2.78
CA THR A 399 -32.85 -27.20 3.42
C THR A 399 -32.15 -27.29 4.78
N GLY A 400 -31.32 -26.32 5.13
CA GLY A 400 -30.80 -26.16 6.48
C GLY A 400 -29.48 -25.41 6.57
N TRP A 401 -29.10 -25.05 7.80
CA TRP A 401 -27.79 -24.56 8.15
C TRP A 401 -26.89 -25.73 8.51
N LYS A 402 -25.70 -25.79 7.92
CA LYS A 402 -24.73 -26.87 8.12
C LYS A 402 -23.43 -26.33 8.70
N GLU A 403 -22.94 -26.95 9.77
CA GLU A 403 -21.67 -26.63 10.41
C GLU A 403 -20.93 -27.93 10.71
N ASP A 404 -19.62 -28.00 10.43
CA ASP A 404 -18.77 -29.19 10.64
C ASP A 404 -19.31 -30.51 10.05
N GLY A 405 -20.13 -30.43 8.99
CA GLY A 405 -20.70 -31.61 8.35
C GLY A 405 -22.14 -31.93 8.78
N ASP A 406 -22.65 -31.32 9.84
CA ASP A 406 -23.96 -31.60 10.42
C ASP A 406 -24.96 -30.46 10.22
N ILE A 407 -26.24 -30.81 10.01
CA ILE A 407 -27.32 -29.81 9.94
C ILE A 407 -27.66 -29.36 11.36
N ILE A 408 -27.33 -28.11 11.69
CA ILE A 408 -27.56 -27.51 13.00
C ILE A 408 -28.96 -26.88 13.13
N SER A 409 -29.62 -26.55 12.03
CA SER A 409 -31.01 -26.08 12.02
C SER A 409 -31.64 -26.22 10.63
N ARG A 410 -32.96 -26.45 10.57
CA ARG A 410 -33.76 -26.38 9.34
C ARG A 410 -34.57 -25.09 9.22
N ASP A 411 -34.56 -24.26 10.26
CA ASP A 411 -35.23 -22.98 10.22
C ASP A 411 -34.38 -21.99 9.42
N ALA A 412 -35.01 -21.33 8.45
CA ALA A 412 -34.36 -20.34 7.60
C ALA A 412 -33.80 -19.15 8.39
N SER A 413 -34.28 -18.92 9.61
CA SER A 413 -33.72 -17.97 10.58
C SER A 413 -33.26 -18.72 11.83
N LEU A 414 -32.01 -18.51 12.24
CA LEU A 414 -31.39 -19.18 13.39
C LEU A 414 -30.68 -18.15 14.27
N LYS A 415 -31.05 -18.07 15.55
CA LYS A 415 -30.34 -17.25 16.54
C LYS A 415 -29.15 -18.00 17.13
N LEU A 416 -27.95 -17.50 16.89
CA LEU A 416 -26.71 -17.95 17.51
C LEU A 416 -26.48 -17.14 18.79
N LYS A 417 -26.29 -17.81 19.92
CA LYS A 417 -26.15 -17.15 21.24
C LYS A 417 -24.77 -17.42 21.83
N ASP A 418 -24.32 -16.49 22.68
CA ASP A 418 -23.09 -16.62 23.48
C ASP A 418 -21.88 -17.00 22.62
N LEU A 419 -21.64 -16.20 21.58
CA LEU A 419 -20.62 -16.48 20.59
C LEU A 419 -19.22 -16.16 21.14
N LYS A 420 -18.49 -17.22 21.48
CA LYS A 420 -17.13 -17.15 22.07
C LYS A 420 -16.03 -17.67 21.15
N HIS A 421 -16.41 -18.28 20.03
CA HIS A 421 -15.49 -18.83 19.03
C HIS A 421 -16.00 -18.51 17.63
N ASP A 422 -15.08 -18.46 16.68
CA ASP A 422 -15.40 -18.28 15.27
C ASP A 422 -16.20 -19.48 14.74
N ARG A 423 -17.16 -19.22 13.86
CA ARG A 423 -18.09 -20.23 13.31
C ARG A 423 -18.13 -20.15 11.80
N LYS A 424 -18.18 -21.31 11.15
CA LYS A 424 -18.30 -21.45 9.69
C LYS A 424 -19.58 -22.22 9.38
N ILE A 425 -20.60 -21.53 8.91
CA ILE A 425 -21.93 -22.10 8.73
C ILE A 425 -22.33 -21.95 7.27
N THR A 426 -22.71 -23.06 6.63
CA THR A 426 -23.14 -23.10 5.24
C THR A 426 -24.68 -23.19 5.18
N ALA A 427 -25.33 -22.26 4.50
CA ALA A 427 -26.71 -22.41 4.08
C ALA A 427 -26.79 -23.42 2.93
N MET A 428 -27.65 -24.42 3.10
CA MET A 428 -27.92 -25.45 2.12
C MET A 428 -29.16 -25.07 1.31
N PHE A 429 -28.99 -24.95 0.00
CA PHE A 429 -30.06 -24.76 -0.96
C PHE A 429 -30.13 -25.96 -1.90
N GLU A 430 -31.35 -26.43 -2.16
CA GLU A 430 -31.63 -27.49 -3.13
C GLU A 430 -32.47 -26.92 -4.26
N ARG A 431 -32.02 -27.14 -5.49
CA ARG A 431 -32.77 -26.71 -6.68
C ARG A 431 -34.06 -27.52 -6.78
N THR A 432 -35.14 -26.85 -7.18
CA THR A 432 -36.48 -27.42 -7.35
C THR A 432 -37.06 -27.18 -8.74
N SER A 433 -36.49 -26.25 -9.53
CA SER A 433 -36.90 -26.00 -10.93
C SER A 433 -35.78 -25.45 -11.82
N HIS A 434 -35.99 -25.55 -13.14
CA HIS A 434 -35.17 -24.93 -14.19
C HIS A 434 -36.01 -24.01 -15.07
N THR A 435 -35.38 -23.03 -15.73
CA THR A 435 -36.04 -22.05 -16.59
C THR A 435 -35.62 -22.18 -18.05
N LEU A 436 -36.60 -22.19 -18.96
CA LEU A 436 -36.39 -22.10 -20.40
C LEU A 436 -36.87 -20.73 -20.91
N THR A 437 -35.94 -19.90 -21.35
CA THR A 437 -36.21 -18.58 -21.92
C THR A 437 -36.16 -18.66 -23.44
N LEU A 438 -37.20 -18.16 -24.12
CA LEU A 438 -37.31 -18.20 -25.58
C LEU A 438 -37.36 -16.79 -26.18
N TYR A 439 -36.58 -16.56 -27.24
CA TYR A 439 -36.59 -15.33 -28.02
C TYR A 439 -36.92 -15.59 -29.50
N ALA A 440 -37.37 -14.57 -30.22
CA ALA A 440 -37.53 -14.58 -31.68
C ALA A 440 -36.55 -13.59 -32.30
N SER A 441 -35.82 -14.00 -33.34
CA SER A 441 -34.87 -13.15 -34.05
C SER A 441 -34.99 -13.30 -35.58
N PRO A 442 -35.27 -12.20 -36.33
CA PRO A 442 -35.70 -10.91 -35.80
C PRO A 442 -37.04 -11.05 -35.07
N ALA A 443 -37.35 -10.13 -34.15
CA ALA A 443 -38.55 -10.21 -33.31
C ALA A 443 -39.84 -10.15 -34.14
N GLU A 444 -39.84 -9.41 -35.25
CA GLU A 444 -40.92 -9.36 -36.23
C GLU A 444 -41.02 -10.62 -37.12
N GLY A 445 -40.02 -11.50 -37.07
CA GLY A 445 -39.94 -12.68 -37.92
C GLY A 445 -40.85 -13.83 -37.48
N GLY A 446 -41.33 -13.81 -36.24
CA GLY A 446 -42.25 -14.83 -35.73
C GLY A 446 -42.49 -14.73 -34.23
N THR A 447 -43.30 -15.63 -33.71
CA THR A 447 -43.60 -15.74 -32.26
C THR A 447 -43.06 -17.03 -31.68
N VAL A 448 -42.73 -17.02 -30.39
CA VAL A 448 -42.26 -18.21 -29.65
C VAL A 448 -43.16 -18.48 -28.45
N SER A 449 -43.33 -19.75 -28.09
CA SER A 449 -44.11 -20.19 -26.92
C SER A 449 -43.54 -21.49 -26.35
N GLY A 450 -43.88 -21.80 -25.09
CA GLY A 450 -43.38 -23.01 -24.40
C GLY A 450 -42.18 -22.79 -23.46
N GLY A 451 -41.70 -21.55 -23.33
CA GLY A 451 -40.76 -21.14 -22.28
C GLY A 451 -41.46 -20.96 -20.92
N GLY A 452 -40.66 -20.82 -19.86
CA GLY A 452 -41.13 -20.67 -18.48
C GLY A 452 -40.25 -21.42 -17.48
N THR A 453 -40.71 -21.51 -16.23
CA THR A 453 -40.04 -22.24 -15.15
C THR A 453 -40.73 -23.58 -14.91
N PHE A 454 -39.95 -24.66 -14.86
CA PHE A 454 -40.43 -26.04 -14.81
C PHE A 454 -39.75 -26.77 -13.65
N ALA A 455 -40.51 -27.55 -12.87
CA ALA A 455 -39.92 -28.34 -11.79
C ALA A 455 -38.82 -29.28 -12.34
N ILE A 456 -37.85 -29.66 -11.51
CA ILE A 456 -36.80 -30.60 -11.94
C ILE A 456 -37.45 -31.86 -12.52
N ASN A 457 -36.94 -32.33 -13.67
CA ASN A 457 -37.47 -33.43 -14.48
C ASN A 457 -38.83 -33.17 -15.18
N GLN A 458 -39.39 -31.96 -15.09
CA GLN A 458 -40.56 -31.58 -15.88
C GLN A 458 -40.12 -31.08 -17.26
N GLY A 459 -40.70 -31.67 -18.31
CA GLY A 459 -40.49 -31.24 -19.69
C GLY A 459 -41.43 -30.12 -20.15
N THR A 460 -41.16 -29.59 -21.34
CA THR A 460 -41.99 -28.60 -22.03
C THR A 460 -41.96 -28.81 -23.55
N VAL A 461 -42.75 -28.04 -24.29
CA VAL A 461 -42.74 -28.04 -25.76
C VAL A 461 -42.52 -26.62 -26.25
N ALA A 462 -41.31 -26.34 -26.75
CA ALA A 462 -40.98 -25.08 -27.40
C ALA A 462 -41.58 -25.02 -28.82
N ARG A 463 -42.21 -23.90 -29.18
CA ARG A 463 -42.85 -23.70 -30.48
C ARG A 463 -42.50 -22.33 -31.06
N ALA A 464 -42.12 -22.31 -32.32
CA ALA A 464 -41.87 -21.13 -33.13
C ALA A 464 -42.91 -21.07 -34.26
N VAL A 465 -43.54 -19.92 -34.44
CA VAL A 465 -44.51 -19.68 -35.51
C VAL A 465 -44.02 -18.51 -36.35
N PRO A 466 -43.56 -18.74 -37.60
CA PRO A 466 -43.13 -17.66 -38.49
C PRO A 466 -44.25 -16.65 -38.77
N ALA A 467 -43.89 -15.38 -38.82
CA ALA A 467 -44.75 -14.33 -39.33
C ALA A 467 -44.87 -14.42 -40.85
N SER A 468 -45.89 -13.77 -41.42
CA SER A 468 -46.08 -13.74 -42.88
C SER A 468 -44.84 -13.17 -43.59
N GLY A 469 -44.37 -13.87 -44.63
CA GLY A 469 -43.17 -13.50 -45.37
C GLY A 469 -41.85 -13.87 -44.68
N TYR A 470 -41.90 -14.69 -43.61
CA TYR A 470 -40.73 -15.27 -42.96
C TYR A 470 -40.80 -16.80 -42.94
N SER A 471 -39.64 -17.43 -42.92
CA SER A 471 -39.45 -18.87 -42.74
C SER A 471 -38.63 -19.10 -41.47
N PHE A 472 -39.04 -20.08 -40.67
CA PHE A 472 -38.24 -20.54 -39.54
C PHE A 472 -36.97 -21.22 -40.05
N VAL A 473 -35.82 -20.85 -39.48
CA VAL A 473 -34.51 -21.44 -39.80
C VAL A 473 -34.14 -22.49 -38.76
N GLY A 474 -34.35 -22.18 -37.49
CA GLY A 474 -33.98 -23.08 -36.40
C GLY A 474 -33.93 -22.38 -35.04
N TRP A 475 -33.92 -23.19 -34.00
CA TRP A 475 -33.65 -22.81 -32.63
C TRP A 475 -32.14 -22.67 -32.44
N GLN A 476 -31.72 -21.52 -31.91
CA GLN A 476 -30.33 -21.15 -31.71
C GLN A 476 -30.01 -21.10 -30.22
N ILE A 477 -28.89 -21.69 -29.81
CA ILE A 477 -28.29 -21.54 -28.49
C ILE A 477 -26.84 -21.11 -28.71
N ASN A 478 -26.35 -20.08 -28.00
CA ASN A 478 -24.97 -19.58 -28.11
C ASN A 478 -24.48 -19.31 -29.55
N GLY A 479 -25.35 -18.80 -30.43
CA GLY A 479 -24.97 -18.52 -31.83
C GLY A 479 -25.17 -19.68 -32.80
N GLN A 480 -25.41 -20.90 -32.31
CA GLN A 480 -25.48 -22.10 -33.13
C GLN A 480 -26.92 -22.64 -33.24
N ILE A 481 -27.35 -22.99 -34.45
CA ILE A 481 -28.65 -23.64 -34.68
C ILE A 481 -28.57 -25.09 -34.18
N VAL A 482 -29.28 -25.38 -33.09
CA VAL A 482 -29.30 -26.69 -32.41
C VAL A 482 -30.46 -27.58 -32.87
N ASN A 483 -31.55 -26.99 -33.40
CA ASN A 483 -32.70 -27.75 -33.86
C ASN A 483 -33.43 -26.98 -34.99
N ARG A 484 -33.88 -27.68 -36.03
CA ARG A 484 -34.56 -27.07 -37.20
C ARG A 484 -36.07 -27.30 -37.24
N ASP A 485 -36.60 -28.07 -36.29
CA ASP A 485 -38.03 -28.26 -36.14
C ASP A 485 -38.64 -27.07 -35.39
N ALA A 486 -39.65 -26.45 -36.01
CA ALA A 486 -40.36 -25.31 -35.41
C ALA A 486 -41.09 -25.69 -34.10
N THR A 487 -41.28 -26.98 -33.82
CA THR A 487 -41.81 -27.49 -32.56
C THR A 487 -40.84 -28.52 -32.00
N VAL A 488 -40.33 -28.28 -30.78
CA VAL A 488 -39.38 -29.16 -30.09
C VAL A 488 -39.98 -29.61 -28.78
N LYS A 489 -40.06 -30.93 -28.56
CA LYS A 489 -40.41 -31.51 -27.26
C LYS A 489 -39.14 -31.66 -26.44
N ILE A 490 -39.15 -31.08 -25.24
CA ILE A 490 -38.09 -31.17 -24.24
C ILE A 490 -38.65 -32.08 -23.15
N ASP A 491 -38.19 -33.34 -23.09
CA ASP A 491 -38.76 -34.32 -22.15
C ASP A 491 -38.46 -33.98 -20.69
N LYS A 492 -37.28 -33.39 -20.44
CA LYS A 492 -36.81 -32.97 -19.11
C LYS A 492 -35.92 -31.75 -19.27
N LEU A 493 -36.01 -30.83 -18.33
CA LEU A 493 -35.12 -29.69 -18.23
C LEU A 493 -34.10 -29.98 -17.12
N GLU A 494 -32.82 -30.06 -17.49
CA GLU A 494 -31.69 -30.42 -16.58
C GLU A 494 -30.83 -29.20 -16.23
N SER A 495 -31.07 -28.07 -16.88
CA SER A 495 -30.35 -26.80 -16.70
C SER A 495 -31.22 -25.66 -17.22
N ASP A 496 -30.87 -24.43 -16.85
CA ASP A 496 -31.53 -23.26 -17.45
C ASP A 496 -31.02 -23.08 -18.88
N TYR A 497 -31.92 -22.78 -19.83
CA TYR A 497 -31.55 -22.54 -21.22
C TYR A 497 -32.17 -21.25 -21.74
N THR A 498 -31.37 -20.52 -22.50
CA THR A 498 -31.84 -19.43 -23.36
C THR A 498 -31.76 -19.88 -24.81
N CYS A 499 -32.87 -19.82 -25.53
CA CYS A 499 -32.96 -20.28 -26.91
C CYS A 499 -33.65 -19.25 -27.79
N THR A 500 -33.09 -18.99 -28.97
CA THR A 500 -33.59 -18.00 -29.93
C THR A 500 -34.12 -18.70 -31.18
N ALA A 501 -35.40 -18.58 -31.48
CA ALA A 501 -35.96 -18.95 -32.78
C ALA A 501 -35.48 -17.96 -33.85
N VAL A 502 -34.74 -18.47 -34.84
CA VAL A 502 -34.22 -17.68 -35.95
C VAL A 502 -35.19 -17.75 -37.13
N PHE A 503 -35.52 -16.60 -37.69
CA PHE A 503 -36.40 -16.44 -38.84
C PHE A 503 -35.68 -15.67 -39.95
N ILE A 504 -35.92 -16.05 -41.20
CA ILE A 504 -35.42 -15.33 -42.38
C ILE A 504 -36.59 -14.94 -43.27
N LYS A 505 -36.48 -13.80 -43.94
CA LYS A 505 -37.50 -13.38 -44.91
C LYS A 505 -37.56 -14.39 -46.07
N THR A 506 -38.76 -14.84 -46.43
CA THR A 506 -38.98 -15.84 -47.49
C THR A 506 -38.42 -15.34 -48.83
N GLY A 507 -37.65 -16.18 -49.54
CA GLY A 507 -36.96 -15.80 -50.78
C GLY A 507 -35.47 -15.48 -50.64
N VAL A 508 -34.90 -15.68 -49.44
CA VAL A 508 -33.48 -15.45 -49.13
C VAL A 508 -32.79 -16.79 -48.84
N SER A 509 -31.66 -17.06 -49.50
CA SER A 509 -30.83 -18.27 -49.28
C SER A 509 -29.86 -18.08 -48.11
N VAL A 510 -29.56 -19.15 -47.37
CA VAL A 510 -28.58 -19.18 -46.28
C VAL A 510 -27.50 -20.21 -46.61
N TYR A 511 -26.24 -19.88 -46.33
CA TYR A 511 -25.07 -20.73 -46.53
C TYR A 511 -24.35 -20.99 -45.20
N GLU A 512 -23.69 -22.13 -45.09
CA GLU A 512 -22.97 -22.55 -43.88
C GLU A 512 -21.46 -22.38 -44.03
N ILE A 513 -20.82 -21.81 -42.99
CA ILE A 513 -19.37 -21.74 -42.89
C ILE A 513 -18.92 -22.57 -41.69
N SER A 514 -18.11 -23.60 -41.93
CA SER A 514 -17.58 -24.48 -40.88
C SER A 514 -16.22 -24.01 -40.39
N ALA A 515 -16.14 -23.57 -39.14
CA ALA A 515 -14.92 -23.12 -38.49
C ALA A 515 -14.37 -24.13 -37.48
N GLY A 516 -13.06 -24.37 -37.51
CA GLY A 516 -12.41 -25.32 -36.62
C GLY A 516 -10.97 -24.95 -36.24
N VAL A 517 -10.45 -25.65 -35.23
CA VAL A 517 -9.05 -25.55 -34.81
C VAL A 517 -8.35 -26.88 -35.14
N ALA A 518 -7.29 -26.81 -35.94
CA ALA A 518 -6.55 -27.99 -36.40
C ALA A 518 -5.51 -28.49 -35.40
N THR A 519 -5.00 -27.63 -34.51
CA THR A 519 -4.05 -27.99 -33.45
C THR A 519 -4.35 -27.26 -32.15
N THR A 520 -4.04 -27.87 -31.00
CA THR A 520 -4.18 -27.22 -29.68
C THR A 520 -3.29 -25.99 -29.57
N GLY A 521 -3.75 -24.93 -28.91
CA GLY A 521 -2.93 -23.73 -28.67
C GLY A 521 -3.60 -22.39 -28.92
N GLY A 522 -4.88 -22.37 -29.27
CA GLY A 522 -5.63 -21.14 -29.50
C GLY A 522 -7.10 -21.42 -29.76
N ALA A 523 -7.83 -20.38 -30.18
CA ALA A 523 -9.25 -20.44 -30.51
C ALA A 523 -9.53 -19.66 -31.81
N ILE A 524 -10.57 -20.07 -32.52
CA ILE A 524 -11.20 -19.33 -33.62
C ILE A 524 -12.61 -18.94 -33.18
N SER A 525 -13.03 -17.70 -33.44
CA SER A 525 -14.37 -17.20 -33.09
C SER A 525 -14.99 -16.44 -34.27
N PRO A 526 -16.22 -16.80 -34.72
CA PRO A 526 -17.07 -17.89 -34.21
C PRO A 526 -16.47 -19.29 -34.38
N ALA A 527 -16.83 -20.26 -33.54
CA ALA A 527 -16.41 -21.66 -33.64
C ALA A 527 -17.56 -22.55 -34.15
N GLY A 528 -17.25 -23.61 -34.90
CA GLY A 528 -18.25 -24.53 -35.44
C GLY A 528 -18.98 -23.97 -36.66
N LEU A 529 -20.26 -24.32 -36.84
CA LEU A 529 -21.05 -23.90 -37.99
C LEU A 529 -21.64 -22.51 -37.80
N THR A 530 -21.33 -21.60 -38.73
CA THR A 530 -21.95 -20.27 -38.82
C THR A 530 -22.89 -20.20 -40.02
N SER A 531 -24.16 -19.84 -39.81
CA SER A 531 -25.12 -19.60 -40.89
C SER A 531 -25.05 -18.15 -41.37
N VAL A 532 -24.89 -17.94 -42.68
CA VAL A 532 -24.74 -16.63 -43.30
C VAL A 532 -25.74 -16.48 -44.43
N THR A 533 -26.55 -15.41 -44.37
CA THR A 533 -27.46 -15.04 -45.45
C THR A 533 -26.69 -14.70 -46.72
N GLN A 534 -27.19 -15.13 -47.88
CA GLN A 534 -26.60 -14.85 -49.18
C GLN A 534 -26.24 -13.36 -49.34
N GLY A 535 -24.98 -13.11 -49.69
CA GLY A 535 -24.43 -11.77 -49.92
C GLY A 535 -23.96 -11.02 -48.67
N GLN A 536 -24.11 -11.59 -47.47
CA GLN A 536 -23.55 -11.00 -46.25
C GLN A 536 -22.06 -11.32 -46.08
N ASN A 537 -21.40 -10.52 -45.22
CA ASN A 537 -20.02 -10.73 -44.82
C ASN A 537 -19.97 -11.34 -43.43
N VAL A 538 -18.97 -12.18 -43.14
CA VAL A 538 -18.70 -12.67 -41.79
C VAL A 538 -17.20 -12.68 -41.51
N THR A 539 -16.82 -12.25 -40.31
CA THR A 539 -15.42 -12.16 -39.88
C THR A 539 -15.15 -13.17 -38.78
N TYR A 540 -14.05 -13.89 -38.91
CA TYR A 540 -13.50 -14.82 -37.93
C TYR A 540 -12.25 -14.23 -37.29
N LYS A 541 -12.17 -14.24 -35.97
CA LYS A 541 -10.99 -13.85 -35.18
C LYS A 541 -10.24 -15.08 -34.71
N ILE A 542 -8.93 -15.09 -34.87
CA ILE A 542 -8.03 -16.18 -34.48
C ILE A 542 -7.15 -15.68 -33.34
N THR A 543 -7.27 -16.29 -32.16
CA THR A 543 -6.59 -15.86 -30.94
C THR A 543 -5.72 -16.99 -30.38
N PRO A 544 -4.39 -16.85 -30.36
CA PRO A 544 -3.51 -17.83 -29.71
C PRO A 544 -3.64 -17.74 -28.18
N LYS A 545 -3.48 -18.87 -27.50
CA LYS A 545 -3.31 -18.92 -26.03
C LYS A 545 -1.91 -18.39 -25.66
N ALA A 546 -1.74 -17.96 -24.41
CA ALA A 546 -0.43 -17.60 -23.87
C ALA A 546 0.58 -18.75 -24.11
N GLY A 547 1.79 -18.41 -24.60
CA GLY A 547 2.80 -19.40 -24.97
C GLY A 547 2.62 -20.06 -26.34
N TYR A 548 1.65 -19.64 -27.15
CA TYR A 548 1.42 -20.14 -28.51
C TYR A 548 1.40 -18.99 -29.55
N ALA A 549 1.67 -19.33 -30.81
CA ALA A 549 1.57 -18.44 -31.97
C ALA A 549 0.70 -19.09 -33.06
N ILE A 550 0.10 -18.28 -33.93
CA ILE A 550 -0.66 -18.77 -35.08
C ILE A 550 0.32 -19.35 -36.10
N LEU A 551 0.18 -20.64 -36.40
CA LEU A 551 0.95 -21.32 -37.43
C LEU A 551 0.43 -20.99 -38.83
N ALA A 552 -0.88 -21.18 -39.04
CA ALA A 552 -1.54 -20.87 -40.30
C ALA A 552 -3.06 -20.87 -40.15
N VAL A 553 -3.74 -20.14 -41.05
CA VAL A 553 -5.17 -20.23 -41.28
C VAL A 553 -5.42 -20.77 -42.69
N ALA A 554 -6.29 -21.76 -42.81
CA ALA A 554 -6.70 -22.36 -44.08
C ALA A 554 -8.19 -22.07 -44.34
N VAL A 555 -8.53 -21.62 -45.55
CA VAL A 555 -9.90 -21.35 -46.00
C VAL A 555 -10.19 -22.17 -47.24
N ASP A 556 -11.24 -22.98 -47.20
CA ASP A 556 -11.61 -23.92 -48.29
C ASP A 556 -10.44 -24.81 -48.73
N GLY A 557 -9.62 -25.21 -47.76
CA GLY A 557 -8.40 -26.01 -47.95
C GLY A 557 -7.19 -25.23 -48.49
N VAL A 558 -7.30 -23.92 -48.71
CA VAL A 558 -6.22 -23.04 -49.19
C VAL A 558 -5.59 -22.27 -48.04
N GLN A 559 -4.26 -22.28 -47.95
CA GLN A 559 -3.51 -21.58 -46.90
C GLN A 559 -3.52 -20.07 -47.14
N VAL A 560 -3.99 -19.32 -46.14
CA VAL A 560 -4.05 -17.85 -46.14
C VAL A 560 -2.88 -17.23 -45.36
N GLY A 561 -2.23 -18.02 -44.49
CA GLY A 561 -1.11 -17.60 -43.66
C GLY A 561 -1.49 -17.31 -42.20
N PRO A 562 -0.53 -16.88 -41.35
CA PRO A 562 -0.76 -16.66 -39.92
C PRO A 562 -1.46 -15.33 -39.66
N VAL A 563 -2.73 -15.24 -40.05
CA VAL A 563 -3.57 -14.05 -39.84
C VAL A 563 -4.36 -14.17 -38.55
N ASN A 564 -4.51 -13.06 -37.82
CA ASN A 564 -5.32 -13.00 -36.59
C ASN A 564 -6.82 -12.77 -36.88
N SER A 565 -7.18 -12.54 -38.14
CA SER A 565 -8.54 -12.30 -38.61
C SER A 565 -8.70 -12.71 -40.08
N TYR A 566 -9.89 -13.22 -40.43
CA TYR A 566 -10.27 -13.52 -41.82
C TYR A 566 -11.75 -13.18 -42.06
N THR A 567 -12.05 -12.46 -43.14
CA THR A 567 -13.42 -12.07 -43.51
C THR A 567 -13.86 -12.76 -44.80
N PHE A 568 -14.92 -13.56 -44.73
CA PHE A 568 -15.67 -13.95 -45.91
C PHE A 568 -16.55 -12.78 -46.34
N SER A 569 -16.34 -12.26 -47.54
CA SER A 569 -17.14 -11.18 -48.12
C SER A 569 -18.13 -11.74 -49.14
N ASN A 570 -19.35 -11.20 -49.16
CA ASN A 570 -20.39 -11.53 -50.13
C ASN A 570 -20.58 -13.05 -50.26
N VAL A 571 -20.96 -13.73 -49.17
CA VAL A 571 -21.05 -15.20 -49.14
C VAL A 571 -22.13 -15.70 -50.11
N GLN A 572 -21.70 -16.49 -51.10
CA GLN A 572 -22.57 -17.06 -52.15
C GLN A 572 -22.67 -18.59 -52.08
N GLY A 573 -22.02 -19.22 -51.11
CA GLY A 573 -21.95 -20.66 -50.96
C GLY A 573 -21.42 -21.06 -49.60
N ASN A 574 -21.42 -22.38 -49.32
CA ASN A 574 -20.85 -22.90 -48.08
C ASN A 574 -19.31 -22.79 -48.11
N HIS A 575 -18.70 -22.56 -46.95
CA HIS A 575 -17.25 -22.42 -46.81
C HIS A 575 -16.71 -23.19 -45.59
N THR A 576 -15.39 -23.33 -45.52
CA THR A 576 -14.66 -23.89 -44.38
C THR A 576 -13.48 -22.99 -43.99
N ILE A 577 -13.20 -22.86 -42.69
CA ILE A 577 -12.04 -22.16 -42.15
C ILE A 577 -11.42 -22.95 -41.00
N ALA A 578 -10.10 -23.13 -41.01
CA ALA A 578 -9.37 -23.85 -39.97
C ALA A 578 -8.13 -23.07 -39.52
N ALA A 579 -7.94 -22.93 -38.21
CA ALA A 579 -6.76 -22.30 -37.62
C ALA A 579 -5.83 -23.34 -36.97
N ALA A 580 -4.53 -23.22 -37.20
CA ALA A 580 -3.50 -24.02 -36.56
C ALA A 580 -2.57 -23.12 -35.73
N PHE A 581 -2.11 -23.64 -34.60
CA PHE A 581 -1.23 -22.99 -33.64
C PHE A 581 0.03 -23.83 -33.39
N LEU A 582 1.13 -23.14 -33.04
CA LEU A 582 2.41 -23.74 -32.64
C LEU A 582 2.85 -23.16 -31.29
N LEU A 583 3.50 -23.99 -30.45
CA LEU A 583 4.03 -23.58 -29.15
C LEU A 583 5.27 -22.70 -29.34
N THR A 584 5.31 -21.52 -28.71
CA THR A 584 6.46 -20.59 -28.77
C THR A 584 7.58 -21.03 -27.84
N ASP A 585 8.79 -20.49 -28.01
CA ASP A 585 9.92 -20.83 -27.15
C ASP A 585 9.71 -20.39 -25.69
N ALA A 586 8.97 -19.29 -25.48
CA ALA A 586 8.51 -18.88 -24.14
C ALA A 586 7.49 -19.88 -23.55
N GLY A 587 6.57 -20.42 -24.36
CA GLY A 587 5.63 -21.46 -23.96
C GLY A 587 6.29 -22.82 -23.67
N LYS A 588 7.37 -23.14 -24.37
CA LYS A 588 8.21 -24.32 -24.10
C LYS A 588 8.92 -24.20 -22.75
N ALA A 589 9.42 -23.02 -22.41
CA ALA A 589 10.06 -22.76 -21.11
C ALA A 589 9.07 -22.89 -19.93
N THR A 590 7.81 -22.46 -20.11
CA THR A 590 6.76 -22.61 -19.08
C THR A 590 6.25 -24.05 -18.94
N ALA A 591 6.13 -24.81 -20.05
CA ALA A 591 5.75 -26.22 -19.99
C ALA A 591 6.85 -27.13 -19.38
N ALA A 592 8.13 -26.75 -19.51
CA ALA A 592 9.24 -27.44 -18.87
C ALA A 592 9.25 -27.28 -17.34
N ALA A 593 8.66 -26.20 -16.81
CA ALA A 593 8.54 -25.95 -15.37
C ALA A 593 7.37 -26.69 -14.71
N SER A 594 6.40 -27.21 -15.47
CA SER A 594 5.18 -27.87 -14.95
C SER A 594 5.13 -29.39 -15.13
N GLY A 595 6.18 -30.01 -15.68
CA GLY A 595 6.34 -31.48 -15.71
C GLY A 595 5.46 -32.27 -16.70
N GLN A 596 4.71 -31.63 -17.61
CA GLN A 596 3.93 -32.36 -18.62
C GLN A 596 4.77 -32.80 -19.84
N LYS A 597 4.71 -34.10 -20.20
CA LYS A 597 5.34 -34.64 -21.42
C LYS A 597 4.60 -34.18 -22.69
N VAL A 598 5.36 -33.60 -23.62
CA VAL A 598 4.89 -33.16 -24.94
C VAL A 598 5.01 -34.30 -25.97
N GLN A 599 3.91 -34.66 -26.64
CA GLN A 599 3.94 -35.45 -27.88
C GLN A 599 4.03 -34.50 -29.09
N SER A 600 5.06 -34.66 -29.92
CA SER A 600 5.22 -33.97 -31.20
C SER A 600 4.70 -34.85 -32.35
N ASN A 601 3.45 -34.65 -32.75
CA ASN A 601 2.95 -35.27 -33.99
C ASN A 601 3.30 -34.40 -35.19
N LYS A 602 4.08 -34.99 -36.11
CA LYS A 602 4.45 -34.43 -37.41
C LYS A 602 3.20 -34.36 -38.30
N VAL A 603 2.86 -33.15 -38.78
CA VAL A 603 1.73 -32.95 -39.69
C VAL A 603 2.11 -33.43 -41.10
N GLU A 604 1.46 -34.49 -41.58
CA GLU A 604 1.51 -34.88 -42.99
C GLU A 604 0.47 -34.12 -43.82
N LYS A 605 0.77 -33.96 -45.12
CA LYS A 605 0.03 -33.14 -46.08
C LYS A 605 -1.29 -33.83 -46.44
N ILE A 606 -2.42 -33.21 -46.08
CA ILE A 606 -3.76 -33.70 -46.45
C ILE A 606 -3.93 -33.59 -47.97
N ALA A 607 -4.11 -34.73 -48.65
CA ALA A 607 -4.45 -34.78 -50.07
C ALA A 607 -5.90 -34.32 -50.28
N LYS A 608 -6.15 -33.60 -51.37
CA LYS A 608 -7.50 -33.24 -51.83
C LYS A 608 -8.35 -34.49 -51.97
N THR A 609 -9.53 -34.50 -51.35
CA THR A 609 -10.60 -35.44 -51.72
C THR A 609 -11.82 -34.63 -52.12
N GLU A 610 -12.25 -34.86 -53.36
CA GLU A 610 -13.48 -34.31 -53.92
C GLU A 610 -14.69 -34.98 -53.28
N ALA A 611 -15.76 -34.18 -53.14
CA ALA A 611 -17.16 -34.55 -52.98
C ALA A 611 -17.52 -35.48 -51.80
N ASN A 612 -18.34 -34.96 -50.88
CA ASN A 612 -19.34 -35.80 -50.23
C ASN A 612 -20.71 -35.12 -50.28
N THR A 613 -21.55 -35.70 -51.12
CA THR A 613 -23.00 -35.52 -51.17
C THR A 613 -23.63 -36.09 -49.89
N ALA A 614 -24.72 -35.48 -49.45
CA ALA A 614 -25.44 -35.81 -48.23
C ALA A 614 -25.78 -37.31 -48.06
N THR A 615 -25.75 -37.79 -46.81
CA THR A 615 -26.72 -38.79 -46.33
C THR A 615 -26.99 -38.60 -44.84
N ALA A 616 -28.26 -38.74 -44.50
CA ALA A 616 -28.85 -38.58 -43.18
C ALA A 616 -28.45 -39.69 -42.19
N GLN A 617 -28.78 -39.43 -40.92
CA GLN A 617 -28.81 -40.32 -39.75
C GLN A 617 -27.53 -40.39 -38.90
N SER A 618 -27.59 -39.73 -37.74
CA SER A 618 -27.27 -40.37 -36.46
C SER A 618 -27.99 -39.65 -35.32
N THR A 619 -29.03 -40.31 -34.81
CA THR A 619 -29.63 -40.06 -33.50
C THR A 619 -28.66 -40.55 -32.43
N VAL A 620 -28.28 -39.69 -31.48
CA VAL A 620 -27.70 -40.12 -30.19
C VAL A 620 -28.58 -39.57 -29.08
N LYS A 621 -29.07 -40.47 -28.23
CA LYS A 621 -29.91 -40.18 -27.07
C LYS A 621 -29.05 -39.80 -25.86
N LEU A 622 -29.66 -39.04 -24.96
CA LEU A 622 -29.04 -38.38 -23.80
C LEU A 622 -28.70 -39.31 -22.62
N GLU A 623 -28.64 -40.64 -22.78
CA GLU A 623 -28.58 -41.59 -21.65
C GLU A 623 -27.31 -42.48 -21.56
N ASP A 624 -26.35 -42.38 -22.49
CA ASP A 624 -25.17 -43.28 -22.51
C ASP A 624 -23.87 -42.69 -21.93
N ALA A 625 -23.92 -41.61 -21.14
CA ALA A 625 -22.72 -40.99 -20.55
C ALA A 625 -22.47 -41.29 -19.07
N VAL A 626 -23.14 -42.28 -18.46
CA VAL A 626 -22.90 -42.66 -17.06
C VAL A 626 -22.93 -44.17 -16.83
N SER A 627 -21.77 -44.82 -16.93
CA SER A 627 -21.32 -45.98 -16.13
C SER A 627 -19.95 -46.41 -16.63
N GLY A 628 -18.97 -46.86 -15.86
CA GLY A 628 -18.78 -47.06 -14.43
C GLY A 628 -17.27 -47.18 -14.19
N GLY A 629 -16.83 -46.93 -12.95
CA GLY A 629 -15.42 -46.78 -12.62
C GLY A 629 -14.65 -48.04 -12.21
N SER A 630 -13.52 -47.75 -11.57
CA SER A 630 -12.63 -48.54 -10.71
C SER A 630 -11.56 -49.44 -11.34
N GLY A 631 -10.34 -49.33 -10.79
CA GLY A 631 -9.22 -50.24 -11.00
C GLY A 631 -7.87 -49.63 -10.60
N ASP A 632 -7.62 -49.56 -9.29
CA ASP A 632 -6.37 -49.15 -8.62
C ASP A 632 -5.13 -49.96 -9.01
N GLU A 633 -3.97 -49.31 -9.00
CA GLU A 633 -2.77 -49.63 -8.19
C GLU A 633 -1.53 -48.95 -8.80
N PHE A 634 -0.89 -48.06 -8.05
CA PHE A 634 0.55 -48.12 -7.74
C PHE A 634 0.87 -47.04 -6.70
N VAL A 635 1.13 -47.51 -5.48
CA VAL A 635 1.77 -46.76 -4.40
C VAL A 635 3.28 -47.01 -4.56
N GLU A 636 4.07 -45.94 -4.63
CA GLU A 636 5.41 -45.95 -4.04
C GLU A 636 5.58 -44.69 -3.18
N GLU A 637 6.15 -44.91 -2.02
CA GLU A 637 6.25 -44.01 -0.87
C GLU A 637 6.96 -42.69 -1.19
N MET A 638 6.39 -41.59 -0.70
CA MET A 638 7.10 -40.32 -0.56
C MET A 638 7.96 -40.38 0.71
N PRO A 639 9.25 -39.99 0.68
CA PRO A 639 10.02 -39.77 1.90
C PRO A 639 9.61 -38.45 2.58
N ASP A 640 9.67 -38.45 3.90
CA ASP A 640 9.30 -37.36 4.81
C ASP A 640 9.98 -36.01 4.46
N ILE A 641 9.21 -34.92 4.53
CA ILE A 641 9.65 -33.53 4.26
C ILE A 641 10.20 -32.84 5.54
N GLU A 642 10.37 -33.55 6.66
CA GLU A 642 10.77 -32.94 7.94
C GLU A 642 12.29 -32.78 8.18
N SER A 643 13.13 -32.71 7.14
CA SER A 643 14.56 -32.40 7.37
C SER A 643 15.28 -31.65 6.24
N ILE A 644 14.64 -30.64 5.65
CA ILE A 644 15.37 -29.64 4.86
C ILE A 644 15.72 -28.46 5.77
N ASN A 645 16.99 -28.39 6.17
CA ASN A 645 17.53 -27.24 6.88
C ASN A 645 17.59 -26.07 5.89
N VAL A 646 16.71 -25.07 6.06
CA VAL A 646 16.79 -23.81 5.32
C VAL A 646 17.93 -22.99 5.94
N PRO A 647 18.97 -22.61 5.18
CA PRO A 647 20.06 -21.79 5.70
C PRO A 647 19.51 -20.46 6.20
N THR A 648 19.95 -19.99 7.35
CA THR A 648 19.70 -18.61 7.81
C THR A 648 20.51 -17.62 6.97
N ASP A 649 20.07 -16.37 6.86
CA ASP A 649 20.68 -15.34 6.01
C ASP A 649 22.19 -15.11 6.27
N GLU A 650 22.69 -15.45 7.47
CA GLU A 650 24.13 -15.47 7.81
C GLU A 650 24.95 -16.54 7.05
N GLU A 651 24.34 -17.63 6.57
CA GLU A 651 25.01 -18.70 5.81
C GLU A 651 25.08 -18.42 4.29
N LEU A 652 24.38 -17.39 3.80
CA LEU A 652 24.38 -17.00 2.38
C LEU A 652 25.34 -15.85 2.05
N GLY A 653 26.00 -15.26 3.05
CA GLY A 653 27.00 -14.21 2.83
C GLY A 653 26.45 -12.98 2.09
N ILE A 654 25.18 -12.65 2.32
CA ILE A 654 24.57 -11.43 1.80
C ILE A 654 24.91 -10.33 2.80
N ASP A 655 25.87 -9.48 2.44
CA ASP A 655 26.13 -8.24 3.16
C ASP A 655 24.82 -7.44 3.23
N ALA A 656 24.48 -6.95 4.42
CA ALA A 656 23.38 -6.02 4.60
C ALA A 656 23.73 -4.72 3.86
N GLU A 657 23.38 -4.64 2.59
CA GLU A 657 23.34 -3.38 1.89
C GLU A 657 22.19 -2.58 2.50
N GLU A 658 22.53 -1.44 3.09
CA GLU A 658 21.57 -0.41 3.45
C GLU A 658 20.92 0.07 2.14
N ASP A 659 19.76 -0.51 1.80
CA ASP A 659 18.95 -0.08 0.66
C ASP A 659 18.54 1.40 0.86
N GLU A 660 19.12 2.31 0.08
CA GLU A 660 18.72 3.72 0.00
C GLU A 660 17.22 3.91 -0.40
N ASP A 661 16.52 2.83 -0.77
CA ASP A 661 15.13 2.83 -1.24
C ASP A 661 14.06 2.54 -0.15
N ASP A 662 14.45 2.15 1.08
CA ASP A 662 13.50 1.82 2.17
C ASP A 662 13.14 3.03 3.04
N VAL A 663 12.99 4.22 2.43
CA VAL A 663 12.46 5.39 3.13
C VAL A 663 11.00 5.14 3.50
N PRO A 664 10.62 5.16 4.80
CA PRO A 664 9.25 4.88 5.20
C PRO A 664 8.27 5.94 4.69
N THR A 665 7.20 5.48 4.04
CA THR A 665 6.03 6.29 3.65
C THR A 665 5.02 6.39 4.82
N PRO A 666 4.10 7.37 4.81
CA PRO A 666 3.04 7.44 5.84
C PRO A 666 2.24 6.14 6.01
N VAL A 667 1.99 5.43 4.90
CA VAL A 667 1.31 4.13 4.87
C VAL A 667 2.13 3.05 5.60
N THR A 668 3.41 2.91 5.25
CA THR A 668 4.30 1.88 5.85
C THR A 668 4.62 2.17 7.32
N GLN A 669 4.71 3.44 7.71
CA GLN A 669 4.85 3.86 9.12
C GLN A 669 3.63 3.47 9.97
N LEU A 670 2.41 3.61 9.43
CA LEU A 670 1.18 3.20 10.12
C LEU A 670 1.04 1.68 10.21
N MET A 671 1.48 0.96 9.19
CA MET A 671 1.48 -0.51 9.19
C MET A 671 2.56 -1.13 10.08
N GLY A 672 3.63 -0.38 10.39
CA GLY A 672 4.76 -0.88 11.18
C GLY A 672 5.60 -1.94 10.48
N VAL A 673 5.64 -1.91 9.13
CA VAL A 673 6.42 -2.82 8.28
C VAL A 673 7.33 -2.02 7.35
N SER A 674 8.39 -2.65 6.83
CA SER A 674 9.24 -2.04 5.81
C SER A 674 8.48 -1.81 4.50
N ARG A 675 8.97 -0.90 3.66
CA ARG A 675 8.38 -0.65 2.34
C ARG A 675 8.49 -1.87 1.44
N ARG A 676 9.58 -2.64 1.57
CA ARG A 676 9.75 -3.92 0.88
C ARG A 676 8.68 -4.94 1.28
N GLU A 677 8.47 -5.15 2.57
CA GLU A 677 7.43 -6.07 3.06
C GLU A 677 6.03 -5.65 2.61
N ALA A 678 5.72 -4.34 2.64
CA ALA A 678 4.43 -3.83 2.16
C ALA A 678 4.24 -4.05 0.65
N ARG A 679 5.30 -3.92 -0.17
CA ARG A 679 5.25 -4.24 -1.61
C ARG A 679 5.02 -5.73 -1.86
N GLU A 680 5.65 -6.60 -1.08
CA GLU A 680 5.44 -8.04 -1.16
C GLU A 680 4.00 -8.42 -0.78
N MET A 681 3.43 -7.78 0.24
CA MET A 681 2.01 -7.92 0.61
C MET A 681 1.07 -7.51 -0.52
N ALA A 682 1.35 -6.39 -1.19
CA ALA A 682 0.58 -5.94 -2.35
C ALA A 682 0.68 -6.93 -3.53
N ALA A 683 1.88 -7.45 -3.81
CA ALA A 683 2.14 -8.36 -4.92
C ALA A 683 1.38 -9.70 -4.79
N VAL A 684 1.15 -10.17 -3.55
CA VAL A 684 0.39 -11.42 -3.29
C VAL A 684 -1.11 -11.19 -3.05
N GLY A 685 -1.60 -9.96 -3.26
CA GLY A 685 -3.03 -9.63 -3.18
C GLY A 685 -3.57 -9.44 -1.76
N ASN A 686 -2.71 -9.08 -0.80
CA ASN A 686 -3.10 -8.74 0.57
C ASN A 686 -3.22 -7.21 0.75
N GLY A 687 -4.22 -6.61 0.08
CA GLY A 687 -4.37 -5.15 -0.06
C GLY A 687 -5.06 -4.44 1.11
N LEU A 688 -5.96 -5.12 1.85
CA LEU A 688 -6.76 -4.50 2.91
C LEU A 688 -5.94 -3.76 3.99
N PRO A 689 -4.83 -4.30 4.53
CA PRO A 689 -4.01 -3.57 5.50
C PRO A 689 -3.35 -2.30 4.92
N ILE A 690 -3.02 -2.32 3.63
CA ILE A 690 -2.42 -1.19 2.92
C ILE A 690 -3.48 -0.10 2.72
N LEU A 691 -4.68 -0.50 2.33
CA LEU A 691 -5.81 0.41 2.18
C LEU A 691 -6.19 1.08 3.51
N ASP A 692 -6.37 0.32 4.59
CA ASP A 692 -6.70 0.85 5.92
C ASP A 692 -5.67 1.88 6.41
N ALA A 693 -4.37 1.56 6.23
CA ALA A 693 -3.29 2.48 6.54
C ALA A 693 -3.27 3.71 5.64
N SER A 694 -3.62 3.58 4.36
CA SER A 694 -3.68 4.71 3.42
C SER A 694 -4.87 5.66 3.66
N PHE A 695 -6.03 5.14 4.08
CA PHE A 695 -7.16 5.96 4.54
C PHE A 695 -6.77 6.72 5.82
N THR A 696 -6.13 6.04 6.76
CA THR A 696 -5.63 6.65 8.01
C THR A 696 -4.56 7.71 7.74
N ALA A 697 -3.67 7.47 6.77
CA ALA A 697 -2.67 8.44 6.34
C ALA A 697 -3.26 9.63 5.56
N GLY A 698 -4.52 9.55 5.12
CA GLY A 698 -5.15 10.51 4.22
C GLY A 698 -4.54 10.52 2.81
N THR A 699 -3.81 9.47 2.42
CA THR A 699 -3.22 9.33 1.08
C THR A 699 -4.16 8.61 0.11
N PHE A 700 -5.18 7.92 0.61
CA PHE A 700 -6.24 7.35 -0.19
C PHE A 700 -7.59 7.70 0.43
N ASP A 701 -8.57 8.09 -0.37
CA ASP A 701 -9.88 8.51 0.14
C ASP A 701 -11.03 7.94 -0.71
N SER A 702 -12.24 7.94 -0.17
CA SER A 702 -13.46 7.56 -0.87
C SER A 702 -14.50 8.67 -0.80
N ALA A 703 -15.04 9.07 -1.93
CA ALA A 703 -16.12 10.06 -2.00
C ALA A 703 -17.41 9.35 -2.44
N VAL A 704 -18.46 9.46 -1.65
CA VAL A 704 -19.78 8.91 -1.99
C VAL A 704 -20.76 10.08 -2.17
N ASP A 705 -21.38 10.18 -3.34
CA ASP A 705 -22.45 11.11 -3.64
C ASP A 705 -23.73 10.32 -3.98
N ASN A 706 -24.65 10.21 -3.03
CA ASN A 706 -25.87 9.43 -3.21
C ASN A 706 -27.14 10.27 -3.03
N THR A 707 -27.79 10.61 -4.13
CA THR A 707 -29.10 11.30 -4.09
C THR A 707 -30.29 10.38 -3.85
N MET A 708 -30.05 9.08 -3.74
CA MET A 708 -31.03 8.03 -3.47
C MET A 708 -30.77 7.36 -2.11
N GLU A 709 -30.05 8.03 -1.22
CA GLU A 709 -29.65 7.53 0.10
C GLU A 709 -30.85 7.32 1.05
N PRO A 710 -30.87 6.24 1.86
CA PRO A 710 -31.96 5.98 2.80
C PRO A 710 -32.02 6.97 3.96
N VAL A 711 -33.12 7.74 4.06
CA VAL A 711 -33.32 8.80 5.07
C VAL A 711 -33.34 8.28 6.52
N ASN A 712 -33.73 7.02 6.75
CA ASN A 712 -33.90 6.45 8.10
C ASN A 712 -32.69 5.65 8.62
N LYS A 713 -31.55 5.61 7.91
CA LYS A 713 -30.37 4.84 8.33
C LYS A 713 -29.20 5.67 8.88
N HIS A 714 -29.24 7.00 8.83
CA HIS A 714 -28.24 7.83 9.54
C HIS A 714 -28.62 7.99 11.01
N GLY A 715 -28.28 6.97 11.81
CA GLY A 715 -28.34 7.07 13.28
C GLY A 715 -27.16 7.82 13.90
N ILE A 716 -26.18 8.23 13.08
CA ILE A 716 -24.86 8.65 13.52
C ILE A 716 -24.53 10.05 12.99
N ASP A 717 -24.10 10.95 13.88
CA ASP A 717 -23.71 12.34 13.58
C ASP A 717 -22.22 12.45 13.29
N TYR A 718 -21.82 12.14 12.04
CA TYR A 718 -20.42 12.07 11.61
C TYR A 718 -19.63 13.37 11.79
N ALA A 719 -20.31 14.52 11.77
CA ALA A 719 -19.65 15.82 11.89
C ALA A 719 -19.04 16.05 13.28
N ASN A 720 -19.46 15.27 14.28
CA ASN A 720 -19.07 15.41 15.68
C ASN A 720 -18.37 14.16 16.25
N MET A 721 -18.10 13.15 15.42
CA MET A 721 -17.40 11.94 15.85
C MET A 721 -15.89 12.09 15.81
N THR A 722 -15.20 11.46 16.76
CA THR A 722 -13.74 11.36 16.70
C THR A 722 -13.30 10.33 15.66
N PRO A 723 -12.04 10.40 15.16
CA PRO A 723 -11.48 9.36 14.29
C PRO A 723 -11.59 7.95 14.89
N GLU A 724 -11.49 7.81 16.22
CA GLU A 724 -11.68 6.51 16.89
C GLU A 724 -13.14 6.02 16.86
N GLU A 725 -14.11 6.93 16.92
CA GLU A 725 -15.55 6.60 16.86
C GLU A 725 -15.98 6.23 15.42
N ILE A 726 -15.45 6.92 14.41
CA ILE A 726 -15.61 6.56 12.98
C ILE A 726 -15.02 5.17 12.73
N MET A 727 -13.86 4.89 13.35
CA MET A 727 -13.24 3.57 13.29
C MET A 727 -14.02 2.50 14.07
N MET A 728 -14.98 2.81 14.93
CA MET A 728 -15.81 1.82 15.64
C MET A 728 -17.20 1.62 15.02
N ALA A 729 -17.58 2.48 14.08
CA ALA A 729 -18.81 2.35 13.30
C ALA A 729 -18.73 1.13 12.36
N SER A 730 -19.85 0.43 12.15
CA SER A 730 -19.92 -0.63 11.15
C SER A 730 -19.94 -0.03 9.73
N ASP A 731 -19.59 -0.80 8.69
CA ASP A 731 -19.60 -0.27 7.31
C ASP A 731 -21.01 0.18 6.88
N GLU A 732 -22.05 -0.49 7.40
CA GLU A 732 -23.46 -0.09 7.27
C GLU A 732 -23.77 1.26 7.94
N ASP A 733 -23.00 1.63 8.96
CA ASP A 733 -23.12 2.92 9.64
C ASP A 733 -22.30 4.01 8.98
N ILE A 734 -21.30 3.73 8.13
CA ILE A 734 -20.46 4.76 7.48
C ILE A 734 -21.02 5.13 6.11
N ASN A 735 -21.38 4.12 5.32
CA ASN A 735 -22.00 4.27 4.00
C ASN A 735 -23.26 3.39 3.94
N PRO A 736 -24.40 3.83 4.53
CA PRO A 736 -25.59 2.99 4.64
C PRO A 736 -26.20 2.58 3.29
N SER A 737 -25.76 3.22 2.21
CA SER A 737 -26.13 2.88 0.83
C SER A 737 -25.15 1.98 0.09
N LEU A 738 -23.93 1.78 0.60
CA LEU A 738 -22.85 0.99 -0.01
C LEU A 738 -22.11 0.16 1.05
N PRO A 739 -22.76 -0.85 1.65
CA PRO A 739 -22.28 -1.51 2.87
C PRO A 739 -21.03 -2.38 2.70
N ASN A 740 -20.61 -2.71 1.48
CA ASN A 740 -19.40 -3.51 1.20
C ASN A 740 -18.36 -2.75 0.37
N LEU A 741 -18.38 -1.42 0.43
CA LEU A 741 -17.55 -0.58 -0.43
C LEU A 741 -16.04 -0.80 -0.22
N ASP A 742 -15.61 -1.01 1.01
CA ASP A 742 -14.22 -1.30 1.40
C ASP A 742 -13.68 -2.56 0.68
N VAL A 743 -14.45 -3.65 0.67
CA VAL A 743 -14.10 -4.91 -0.01
C VAL A 743 -14.07 -4.70 -1.52
N VAL A 744 -15.03 -3.96 -2.07
CA VAL A 744 -15.08 -3.67 -3.50
C VAL A 744 -13.86 -2.84 -3.94
N VAL A 745 -13.46 -1.85 -3.14
CA VAL A 745 -12.27 -1.03 -3.40
C VAL A 745 -10.99 -1.88 -3.34
N ASP A 746 -10.85 -2.76 -2.34
CA ASP A 746 -9.72 -3.69 -2.24
C ASP A 746 -9.59 -4.59 -3.46
N ARG A 747 -10.68 -5.22 -3.88
CA ARG A 747 -10.67 -6.11 -5.05
C ARG A 747 -10.48 -5.40 -6.37
N MET A 748 -10.89 -4.13 -6.45
CA MET A 748 -10.79 -3.33 -7.67
C MET A 748 -9.34 -2.88 -7.96
N LEU A 749 -8.51 -2.69 -6.93
CA LEU A 749 -7.12 -2.27 -7.11
C LEU A 749 -6.24 -3.43 -7.56
N THR A 750 -5.40 -3.18 -8.57
CA THR A 750 -4.41 -4.17 -9.00
C THR A 750 -3.22 -4.21 -8.03
N PRO A 751 -2.44 -5.31 -8.00
CA PRO A 751 -1.19 -5.36 -7.22
C PRO A 751 -0.25 -4.19 -7.51
N ASP A 752 -0.12 -3.78 -8.79
CA ASP A 752 0.73 -2.65 -9.19
C ASP A 752 0.20 -1.30 -8.65
N GLU A 753 -1.12 -1.13 -8.59
CA GLU A 753 -1.75 0.07 -8.03
C GLU A 753 -1.58 0.13 -6.51
N LEU A 754 -1.68 -1.02 -5.83
CA LEU A 754 -1.40 -1.13 -4.40
C LEU A 754 0.08 -0.85 -4.09
N ILE A 755 1.01 -1.36 -4.91
CA ILE A 755 2.44 -1.04 -4.81
C ILE A 755 2.67 0.47 -4.97
N ALA A 756 1.99 1.10 -5.93
CA ALA A 756 2.08 2.54 -6.11
C ALA A 756 1.61 3.31 -4.85
N ILE A 757 0.52 2.87 -4.20
CA ILE A 757 0.04 3.46 -2.93
C ILE A 757 1.05 3.28 -1.80
N VAL A 758 1.64 2.09 -1.65
CA VAL A 758 2.75 1.82 -0.71
C VAL A 758 3.90 2.80 -0.96
N ASP A 759 4.15 3.11 -2.23
CA ASP A 759 5.20 4.02 -2.70
C ASP A 759 4.87 5.52 -2.55
N GLY A 760 3.72 5.84 -1.94
CA GLY A 760 3.30 7.20 -1.66
C GLY A 760 2.43 7.82 -2.75
N ALA A 761 1.90 7.01 -3.68
CA ALA A 761 0.86 7.48 -4.59
C ALA A 761 -0.39 7.90 -3.82
N VAL A 762 -0.96 9.03 -4.23
CA VAL A 762 -2.21 9.53 -3.66
C VAL A 762 -3.35 9.09 -4.58
N GLY A 763 -4.43 8.57 -3.98
CA GLY A 763 -5.56 8.05 -4.73
C GLY A 763 -6.91 8.41 -4.16
N ASN A 764 -7.95 8.21 -4.96
CA ASN A 764 -9.33 8.39 -4.55
C ASN A 764 -10.26 7.47 -5.34
N VAL A 765 -11.30 6.96 -4.69
CA VAL A 765 -12.44 6.33 -5.36
C VAL A 765 -13.68 7.18 -5.14
N ALA A 766 -14.25 7.71 -6.22
CA ALA A 766 -15.48 8.47 -6.17
C ALA A 766 -16.63 7.64 -6.75
N ILE A 767 -17.73 7.53 -6.00
CA ILE A 767 -18.92 6.79 -6.41
C ILE A 767 -20.10 7.72 -6.32
N SER A 768 -20.87 7.79 -7.41
CA SER A 768 -22.10 8.55 -7.44
C SER A 768 -23.28 7.64 -7.75
N VAL A 769 -24.34 7.74 -6.95
CA VAL A 769 -25.64 7.11 -7.17
C VAL A 769 -26.65 8.23 -7.35
N THR A 770 -26.96 8.56 -8.60
CA THR A 770 -27.67 9.79 -8.92
C THR A 770 -28.92 9.55 -9.74
N LYS A 771 -30.00 10.22 -9.38
CA LYS A 771 -31.22 10.22 -10.20
C LYS A 771 -30.89 10.72 -11.61
N GLN A 772 -31.37 10.01 -12.62
CA GLN A 772 -31.16 10.34 -14.02
C GLN A 772 -32.49 10.62 -14.69
N ASP A 773 -32.65 11.81 -15.27
CA ASP A 773 -33.88 12.19 -15.97
C ASP A 773 -33.79 11.99 -17.49
N ASP A 774 -32.58 11.98 -18.06
CA ASP A 774 -32.33 11.84 -19.49
C ASP A 774 -31.53 10.56 -19.80
N VAL A 775 -32.25 9.52 -20.21
CA VAL A 775 -31.71 8.21 -20.65
C VAL A 775 -31.99 8.06 -22.15
N ASP A 776 -31.12 7.41 -22.91
CA ASP A 776 -31.32 7.25 -24.35
C ASP A 776 -32.57 6.42 -24.68
N GLU A 777 -33.17 6.68 -25.85
CA GLU A 777 -34.43 6.06 -26.25
C GLU A 777 -34.32 4.55 -26.52
N ALA A 778 -33.12 4.04 -26.85
CA ALA A 778 -32.92 2.61 -27.03
C ALA A 778 -32.96 1.89 -25.67
N THR A 779 -32.28 2.41 -24.65
CA THR A 779 -32.30 1.90 -23.28
C THR A 779 -33.70 1.97 -22.66
N LYS A 780 -34.39 3.11 -22.81
CA LYS A 780 -35.79 3.25 -22.39
C LYS A 780 -36.70 2.19 -23.02
N LYS A 781 -36.49 1.89 -24.32
CA LYS A 781 -37.25 0.87 -25.05
C LYS A 781 -36.94 -0.55 -24.57
N ILE A 782 -35.66 -0.87 -24.34
CA ILE A 782 -35.22 -2.17 -23.81
C ILE A 782 -35.86 -2.41 -22.44
N MET A 783 -35.71 -1.47 -21.50
CA MET A 783 -36.25 -1.61 -20.14
C MET A 783 -37.78 -1.69 -20.14
N LYS A 784 -38.47 -0.84 -20.92
CA LYS A 784 -39.94 -0.87 -21.05
C LYS A 784 -40.46 -2.21 -21.59
N ASN A 785 -39.80 -2.78 -22.60
CA ASN A 785 -40.24 -4.04 -23.20
C ASN A 785 -40.16 -5.21 -22.22
N ALA A 786 -39.21 -5.18 -21.28
CA ALA A 786 -38.99 -6.27 -20.36
C ALA A 786 -39.98 -6.32 -19.19
N VAL A 787 -40.36 -5.17 -18.64
CA VAL A 787 -41.35 -5.12 -17.54
C VAL A 787 -42.77 -4.83 -18.04
N GLY A 788 -43.00 -4.76 -19.35
CA GLY A 788 -44.31 -4.51 -19.96
C GLY A 788 -44.91 -3.12 -19.72
N ASN A 789 -44.34 -2.33 -18.79
CA ASN A 789 -44.71 -0.98 -18.42
C ASN A 789 -43.48 -0.06 -18.46
N LYS A 790 -43.69 1.27 -18.37
CA LYS A 790 -42.56 2.20 -18.26
C LYS A 790 -41.91 2.06 -16.87
N PRO A 791 -40.57 1.96 -16.77
CA PRO A 791 -39.86 2.05 -15.49
C PRO A 791 -40.25 3.33 -14.73
N LEU A 792 -40.26 3.24 -13.40
CA LEU A 792 -40.80 4.30 -12.53
C LEU A 792 -39.82 5.45 -12.37
N GLN A 793 -38.52 5.15 -12.25
CA GLN A 793 -37.46 6.13 -12.08
C GLN A 793 -36.15 5.59 -12.63
N TYR A 794 -35.39 6.43 -13.34
CA TYR A 794 -34.05 6.10 -13.80
C TYR A 794 -33.00 6.70 -12.87
N PHE A 795 -31.86 6.04 -12.77
CA PHE A 795 -30.71 6.50 -12.03
C PHE A 795 -29.43 5.94 -12.65
N ASP A 796 -28.32 6.58 -12.36
CA ASP A 796 -26.99 6.18 -12.79
C ASP A 796 -26.16 5.82 -11.57
N ILE A 797 -25.30 4.81 -11.73
CA ILE A 797 -24.23 4.53 -10.78
C ILE A 797 -22.93 4.70 -11.55
N THR A 798 -22.12 5.68 -11.16
CA THR A 798 -20.81 5.92 -11.75
C THR A 798 -19.74 5.75 -10.67
N MET A 799 -18.68 5.02 -11.01
CA MET A 799 -17.49 4.88 -10.18
C MET A 799 -16.27 5.39 -10.94
N LEU A 800 -15.50 6.27 -10.29
CA LEU A 800 -14.25 6.84 -10.79
C LEU A 800 -13.13 6.44 -9.85
N LYS A 801 -12.06 5.90 -10.42
CA LYS A 801 -10.80 5.60 -9.71
C LYS A 801 -9.76 6.62 -10.12
N THR A 802 -9.18 7.33 -9.18
CA THR A 802 -8.09 8.28 -9.40
C THR A 802 -6.82 7.81 -8.70
N LEU A 803 -5.70 7.75 -9.42
CA LEU A 803 -4.40 7.43 -8.83
C LEU A 803 -3.34 8.36 -9.43
N ASN A 804 -2.58 9.08 -8.60
CA ASN A 804 -1.58 10.06 -9.03
C ASN A 804 -2.12 11.09 -10.05
N GLY A 805 -3.36 11.53 -9.85
CA GLY A 805 -4.04 12.48 -10.75
C GLY A 805 -4.59 11.88 -12.05
N ASN A 806 -4.41 10.58 -12.29
CA ASN A 806 -5.02 9.88 -13.42
C ASN A 806 -6.38 9.30 -13.01
N THR A 807 -7.46 9.87 -13.53
CA THR A 807 -8.82 9.39 -13.28
C THR A 807 -9.28 8.44 -14.39
N GLN A 808 -9.81 7.29 -14.00
CA GLN A 808 -10.39 6.28 -14.88
C GLN A 808 -11.83 5.98 -14.45
N LYS A 809 -12.72 5.84 -15.44
CA LYS A 809 -14.08 5.34 -15.18
C LYS A 809 -14.03 3.83 -15.05
N VAL A 810 -14.62 3.31 -13.98
CA VAL A 810 -14.78 1.87 -13.76
C VAL A 810 -16.08 1.44 -14.41
N GLU A 811 -16.02 0.51 -15.36
CA GLU A 811 -17.20 0.00 -16.07
C GLU A 811 -17.66 -1.38 -15.57
N GLU A 812 -16.74 -2.19 -15.05
CA GLU A 812 -16.99 -3.52 -14.49
C GLU A 812 -16.17 -3.72 -13.21
N LEU A 813 -16.70 -4.50 -12.26
CA LEU A 813 -16.05 -4.84 -11.01
C LEU A 813 -15.69 -6.33 -10.96
N PRO A 814 -14.55 -6.67 -10.33
CA PRO A 814 -14.17 -8.06 -10.08
C PRO A 814 -15.02 -8.73 -8.98
N GLU A 815 -15.60 -7.94 -8.07
CA GLU A 815 -16.54 -8.39 -7.03
C GLU A 815 -17.78 -7.50 -7.04
N ALA A 816 -18.98 -8.07 -6.91
CA ALA A 816 -20.23 -7.32 -7.00
C ALA A 816 -20.40 -6.38 -5.79
N MET A 817 -20.71 -5.12 -6.08
CA MET A 817 -21.03 -4.10 -5.07
C MET A 817 -22.48 -4.21 -4.65
N GLU A 818 -22.72 -4.20 -3.35
CA GLU A 818 -24.06 -4.13 -2.75
C GLU A 818 -24.47 -2.66 -2.64
N VAL A 819 -25.70 -2.37 -3.06
CA VAL A 819 -26.25 -1.02 -3.14
C VAL A 819 -27.62 -1.02 -2.50
N ILE A 820 -27.84 -0.08 -1.57
CA ILE A 820 -29.11 0.16 -0.90
C ILE A 820 -29.61 1.54 -1.33
N ILE A 821 -30.76 1.58 -2.00
CA ILE A 821 -31.42 2.83 -2.41
C ILE A 821 -32.79 2.95 -1.76
N GLU A 822 -33.22 4.17 -1.46
CA GLU A 822 -34.58 4.43 -1.01
C GLU A 822 -35.56 4.42 -2.19
N VAL A 823 -36.76 3.88 -1.97
CA VAL A 823 -37.89 4.03 -2.89
C VAL A 823 -38.52 5.41 -2.65
N PRO A 824 -38.37 6.38 -3.56
CA PRO A 824 -38.89 7.71 -3.32
C PRO A 824 -40.40 7.74 -3.12
N ASP A 825 -40.84 8.60 -2.20
CA ASP A 825 -42.27 8.75 -1.82
C ASP A 825 -43.19 9.00 -3.02
N SER A 826 -42.68 9.65 -4.07
CA SER A 826 -43.42 9.92 -5.31
C SER A 826 -43.83 8.65 -6.07
N ILE A 827 -43.10 7.55 -5.90
CA ILE A 827 -43.36 6.26 -6.58
C ILE A 827 -43.71 5.13 -5.60
N TYR A 828 -43.50 5.33 -4.30
CA TYR A 828 -43.83 4.36 -3.27
C TYR A 828 -45.34 4.09 -3.19
N LYS A 829 -45.71 2.81 -3.18
CA LYS A 829 -47.08 2.33 -3.05
C LYS A 829 -47.08 1.14 -2.09
N LYS A 830 -47.87 1.26 -1.02
CA LYS A 830 -47.99 0.23 0.00
C LYS A 830 -48.43 -1.11 -0.61
N GLY A 831 -47.67 -2.18 -0.33
CA GLY A 831 -47.94 -3.53 -0.80
C GLY A 831 -47.44 -3.83 -2.21
N MET A 832 -46.65 -2.93 -2.79
CA MET A 832 -45.96 -3.15 -4.06
C MET A 832 -44.52 -3.58 -3.82
N ASN A 833 -44.04 -4.50 -4.66
CA ASN A 833 -42.62 -4.87 -4.72
C ASN A 833 -41.92 -4.08 -5.82
N TYR A 834 -40.64 -3.78 -5.60
CA TYR A 834 -39.79 -3.08 -6.53
C TYR A 834 -38.59 -3.95 -6.90
N SER A 835 -38.00 -3.65 -8.05
CA SER A 835 -36.77 -4.28 -8.55
C SER A 835 -35.96 -3.25 -9.30
N VAL A 836 -34.67 -3.50 -9.49
CA VAL A 836 -33.80 -2.66 -10.29
C VAL A 836 -33.57 -3.32 -11.64
N LEU A 837 -33.75 -2.56 -12.72
CA LEU A 837 -33.33 -2.95 -14.06
C LEU A 837 -31.96 -2.34 -14.32
N ARG A 838 -31.05 -3.12 -14.91
CA ARG A 838 -29.76 -2.64 -15.41
C ARG A 838 -29.66 -2.94 -16.89
N VAL A 839 -29.29 -1.96 -17.70
CA VAL A 839 -28.86 -2.18 -19.09
C VAL A 839 -27.39 -1.84 -19.20
N HIS A 840 -26.59 -2.81 -19.62
CA HIS A 840 -25.16 -2.66 -19.83
C HIS A 840 -24.80 -3.25 -21.20
N ASN A 841 -24.17 -2.46 -22.07
CA ASN A 841 -23.84 -2.85 -23.44
C ASN A 841 -25.02 -3.45 -24.25
N GLY A 842 -26.25 -2.99 -23.96
CA GLY A 842 -27.49 -3.44 -24.62
C GLY A 842 -28.09 -4.72 -24.03
N GLU A 843 -27.43 -5.35 -23.06
CA GLU A 843 -27.96 -6.49 -22.31
C GLU A 843 -28.76 -6.01 -21.10
N LEU A 844 -29.96 -6.56 -20.91
CA LEU A 844 -30.82 -6.25 -19.77
C LEU A 844 -30.64 -7.30 -18.67
N THR A 845 -30.42 -6.84 -17.45
CA THR A 845 -30.47 -7.65 -16.23
C THR A 845 -31.56 -7.12 -15.29
N ILE A 846 -32.33 -8.02 -14.67
CA ILE A 846 -33.24 -7.69 -13.57
C ILE A 846 -32.54 -8.05 -12.27
N LEU A 847 -32.29 -7.05 -11.44
CA LEU A 847 -31.66 -7.15 -10.13
C LEU A 847 -32.78 -7.17 -9.08
N PRO A 848 -33.00 -8.31 -8.40
CA PRO A 848 -34.06 -8.43 -7.40
C PRO A 848 -33.72 -7.63 -6.16
N ASP A 849 -34.77 -7.22 -5.43
CA ASP A 849 -34.62 -6.70 -4.08
C ASP A 849 -34.20 -7.83 -3.11
N LEU A 850 -33.08 -7.63 -2.44
CA LEU A 850 -32.43 -8.57 -1.54
C LEU A 850 -32.86 -8.34 -0.08
N ASP A 851 -33.48 -7.20 0.24
CA ASP A 851 -34.04 -6.92 1.55
C ASP A 851 -35.57 -7.17 1.61
N ASP A 852 -36.18 -6.92 2.76
CA ASP A 852 -37.63 -7.04 2.99
C ASP A 852 -38.24 -5.70 3.47
N ASP A 853 -37.47 -4.60 3.45
CA ASP A 853 -37.95 -3.28 3.83
C ASP A 853 -38.67 -2.67 2.61
N PRO A 854 -40.00 -2.41 2.71
CA PRO A 854 -40.75 -1.89 1.58
C PRO A 854 -40.29 -0.49 1.11
N LYS A 855 -39.49 0.23 1.91
CA LYS A 855 -38.98 1.57 1.61
C LYS A 855 -37.57 1.58 1.05
N THR A 856 -36.84 0.47 1.07
CA THR A 856 -35.53 0.38 0.42
C THR A 856 -35.56 -0.67 -0.68
N ILE A 857 -34.52 -0.66 -1.51
CA ILE A 857 -34.20 -1.75 -2.43
C ILE A 857 -32.72 -2.04 -2.24
N THR A 858 -32.40 -3.24 -1.75
CA THR A 858 -31.02 -3.72 -1.67
C THR A 858 -30.74 -4.60 -2.89
N PHE A 859 -29.69 -4.33 -3.65
CA PHE A 859 -29.32 -5.14 -4.80
C PHE A 859 -27.81 -5.19 -5.00
N ARG A 860 -27.33 -6.16 -5.77
CA ARG A 860 -25.91 -6.30 -6.11
C ARG A 860 -25.66 -6.00 -7.58
N THR A 861 -24.60 -5.26 -7.88
CA THR A 861 -24.17 -4.96 -9.25
C THR A 861 -22.66 -4.98 -9.39
N ASP A 862 -22.19 -5.53 -10.50
CA ASP A 862 -20.79 -5.65 -10.90
C ASP A 862 -20.47 -4.81 -12.15
N ARG A 863 -21.43 -4.03 -12.67
CA ARG A 863 -21.30 -3.32 -13.96
C ARG A 863 -21.96 -1.96 -13.90
N PHE A 864 -21.34 -0.90 -14.41
CA PHE A 864 -21.81 0.47 -14.31
C PHE A 864 -22.32 1.02 -15.65
N SER A 865 -23.63 1.21 -15.76
CA SER A 865 -24.32 1.75 -16.94
C SER A 865 -25.68 2.31 -16.49
N SER A 866 -26.75 2.16 -17.27
CA SER A 866 -28.06 2.74 -16.92
C SER A 866 -28.89 1.83 -16.04
N TYR A 867 -29.50 2.43 -15.00
CA TYR A 867 -30.39 1.74 -14.08
C TYR A 867 -31.79 2.33 -14.06
N ALA A 868 -32.76 1.52 -13.65
CA ALA A 868 -34.10 2.00 -13.36
C ALA A 868 -34.79 1.20 -12.25
N ILE A 869 -35.51 1.90 -11.38
CA ILE A 869 -36.49 1.28 -10.49
C ILE A 869 -37.71 0.89 -11.32
N ALA A 870 -38.06 -0.38 -11.30
CA ALA A 870 -39.27 -0.90 -11.90
C ALA A 870 -40.17 -1.53 -10.84
N GLN A 871 -41.48 -1.33 -11.00
CA GLN A 871 -42.45 -2.11 -10.25
C GLN A 871 -42.28 -3.58 -10.66
N GLU A 872 -42.17 -4.47 -9.69
CA GLU A 872 -42.31 -5.89 -9.98
C GLU A 872 -43.74 -6.07 -10.53
N VAL A 873 -43.86 -6.40 -11.82
CA VAL A 873 -45.16 -6.82 -12.35
C VAL A 873 -45.49 -8.06 -11.55
N ALA A 874 -46.60 -8.02 -10.80
CA ALA A 874 -47.07 -9.13 -9.98
C ALA A 874 -46.86 -10.44 -10.74
N SER A 875 -45.78 -11.15 -10.40
CA SER A 875 -45.33 -12.33 -11.10
C SER A 875 -46.26 -13.44 -10.68
N SER A 876 -47.45 -13.53 -11.27
CA SER A 876 -48.37 -14.65 -11.09
C SER A 876 -48.77 -14.99 -9.62
N ARG A 877 -48.25 -14.31 -8.59
CA ARG A 877 -48.39 -14.65 -7.16
C ARG A 877 -49.61 -14.01 -6.55
N ASP A 878 -49.97 -12.79 -6.94
CA ASP A 878 -51.24 -12.17 -6.49
C ASP A 878 -52.42 -12.52 -7.40
N LEU A 879 -52.16 -12.89 -8.66
CA LEU A 879 -53.15 -13.59 -9.50
C LEU A 879 -53.49 -14.96 -8.92
N VAL A 880 -52.51 -15.67 -8.33
CA VAL A 880 -52.74 -16.93 -7.62
C VAL A 880 -53.45 -16.72 -6.28
N LYS A 881 -53.25 -15.62 -5.55
CA LYS A 881 -54.04 -15.35 -4.33
C LYS A 881 -55.50 -14.98 -4.63
N TRP A 882 -55.77 -14.20 -5.69
CA TRP A 882 -57.13 -13.87 -6.11
C TRP A 882 -57.84 -15.04 -6.80
N LEU A 883 -57.11 -15.86 -7.56
CA LEU A 883 -57.61 -17.14 -8.10
C LEU A 883 -57.77 -18.21 -7.02
N ALA A 884 -56.98 -18.20 -5.93
CA ALA A 884 -57.16 -19.13 -4.80
C ALA A 884 -58.42 -18.81 -4.00
N ALA A 885 -58.76 -17.52 -3.80
CA ALA A 885 -60.01 -17.12 -3.16
C ALA A 885 -61.24 -17.40 -4.07
N GLY A 886 -61.14 -17.16 -5.37
CA GLY A 886 -62.17 -17.51 -6.35
C GLY A 886 -62.33 -19.02 -6.55
N SER A 887 -61.26 -19.80 -6.40
CA SER A 887 -61.27 -21.25 -6.54
C SER A 887 -61.96 -21.95 -5.37
N ILE A 888 -62.04 -21.37 -4.18
CA ILE A 888 -62.80 -21.98 -3.08
C ILE A 888 -64.32 -21.89 -3.34
N ILE A 889 -64.78 -20.80 -3.98
CA ILE A 889 -66.19 -20.63 -4.37
C ILE A 889 -66.50 -21.45 -5.63
N ALA A 890 -65.60 -21.47 -6.62
CA ALA A 890 -65.77 -22.26 -7.83
C ALA A 890 -65.64 -23.77 -7.59
N LEU A 891 -64.79 -24.22 -6.67
CA LEU A 891 -64.70 -25.62 -6.23
C LEU A 891 -65.93 -26.01 -5.40
N GLY A 892 -66.49 -25.10 -4.59
CA GLY A 892 -67.78 -25.32 -3.91
C GLY A 892 -68.95 -25.49 -4.88
N VAL A 893 -69.05 -24.64 -5.91
CA VAL A 893 -70.10 -24.74 -6.94
C VAL A 893 -69.87 -25.95 -7.86
N ALA A 894 -68.62 -26.25 -8.24
CA ALA A 894 -68.27 -27.40 -9.06
C ALA A 894 -68.48 -28.73 -8.32
N ILE A 895 -68.16 -28.83 -7.03
CA ILE A 895 -68.46 -30.01 -6.20
C ILE A 895 -69.97 -30.18 -6.06
N THR A 896 -70.74 -29.09 -5.88
CA THR A 896 -72.20 -29.17 -5.80
C THR A 896 -72.81 -29.62 -7.15
N CYS A 897 -72.34 -29.07 -8.27
CA CYS A 897 -72.74 -29.50 -9.62
C CYS A 897 -72.30 -30.94 -9.94
N PHE A 898 -71.12 -31.38 -9.47
CA PHE A 898 -70.62 -32.73 -9.63
C PHE A 898 -71.39 -33.73 -8.76
N CYS A 899 -71.77 -33.37 -7.54
CA CYS A 899 -72.67 -34.15 -6.69
C CYS A 899 -74.08 -34.27 -7.29
N ILE A 900 -74.63 -33.19 -7.87
CA ILE A 900 -75.91 -33.21 -8.57
C ILE A 900 -75.84 -34.10 -9.82
N LEU A 901 -74.75 -34.06 -10.58
CA LEU A 901 -74.52 -34.92 -11.75
C LEU A 901 -74.32 -36.39 -11.36
N ILE A 902 -73.61 -36.69 -10.27
CA ILE A 902 -73.47 -38.06 -9.73
C ILE A 902 -74.83 -38.58 -9.24
N MET A 903 -75.62 -37.77 -8.53
CA MET A 903 -76.97 -38.14 -8.11
C MET A 903 -77.92 -38.33 -9.30
N HIS A 904 -77.80 -37.51 -10.35
CA HIS A 904 -78.56 -37.65 -11.59
C HIS A 904 -78.16 -38.90 -12.39
N GLN A 905 -76.86 -39.20 -12.48
CA GLN A 905 -76.36 -40.44 -13.10
C GLN A 905 -76.76 -41.70 -12.29
N ALA A 906 -76.76 -41.63 -10.96
CA ALA A 906 -77.23 -42.71 -10.10
C ALA A 906 -78.75 -42.95 -10.23
N LYS A 907 -79.55 -41.87 -10.35
CA LYS A 907 -81.00 -41.93 -10.61
C LYS A 907 -81.32 -42.51 -11.99
N MET A 908 -80.57 -42.12 -13.02
CA MET A 908 -80.69 -42.69 -14.38
C MET A 908 -80.26 -44.16 -14.45
N ARG A 909 -79.24 -44.58 -13.69
CA ARG A 909 -78.85 -45.99 -13.56
C ARG A 909 -79.92 -46.82 -12.84
N ARG A 910 -80.60 -46.27 -11.82
CA ARG A 910 -81.75 -46.94 -11.16
C ARG A 910 -82.98 -47.05 -12.08
N MET A 911 -83.27 -46.03 -12.88
CA MET A 911 -84.36 -46.05 -13.87
C MET A 911 -84.10 -47.08 -14.97
N ARG A 912 -82.86 -47.14 -15.51
CA ARG A 912 -82.47 -48.15 -16.51
C ARG A 912 -82.48 -49.58 -15.97
N ARG A 913 -82.20 -49.78 -14.67
CA ARG A 913 -82.33 -51.09 -14.01
C ARG A 913 -83.80 -51.50 -13.80
N LYS A 914 -84.69 -50.56 -13.47
CA LYS A 914 -86.15 -50.82 -13.40
C LYS A 914 -86.75 -51.13 -14.77
N ALA A 915 -86.39 -50.36 -15.81
CA ALA A 915 -86.85 -50.61 -17.17
C ALA A 915 -86.39 -51.98 -17.72
N ARG A 916 -85.14 -52.39 -17.45
CA ARG A 916 -84.65 -53.73 -17.81
C ARG A 916 -85.31 -54.85 -17.01
N ALA A 917 -85.68 -54.62 -15.75
CA ALA A 917 -86.42 -55.59 -14.94
C ALA A 917 -87.89 -55.72 -15.38
N GLU A 918 -88.52 -54.64 -15.83
CA GLU A 918 -89.89 -54.66 -16.40
C GLU A 918 -89.93 -55.30 -17.79
N GLN A 919 -88.91 -55.06 -18.62
CA GLN A 919 -88.79 -55.71 -19.93
C GLN A 919 -88.55 -57.22 -19.76
N LYS A 920 -87.66 -57.63 -18.86
CA LYS A 920 -87.46 -59.04 -18.52
C LYS A 920 -88.72 -59.71 -17.95
N ARG A 921 -89.51 -59.01 -17.12
CA ARG A 921 -90.82 -59.50 -16.63
C ARG A 921 -91.91 -59.54 -17.70
N ARG A 922 -91.79 -58.75 -18.77
CA ARG A 922 -92.68 -58.82 -19.94
C ARG A 922 -92.31 -60.00 -20.83
N ASP A 923 -91.03 -60.21 -21.06
CA ASP A 923 -90.51 -61.32 -21.86
C ASP A 923 -90.79 -62.67 -21.16
N GLU A 924 -90.55 -62.78 -19.85
CA GLU A 924 -90.91 -63.97 -19.03
C GLU A 924 -92.44 -64.19 -18.87
N ARG A 925 -93.27 -63.22 -19.26
CA ARG A 925 -94.74 -63.35 -19.30
C ARG A 925 -95.22 -63.70 -20.71
N TYR A 926 -94.45 -63.38 -21.74
CA TYR A 926 -94.67 -63.78 -23.12
C TYR A 926 -94.25 -65.24 -23.35
N ASP A 927 -93.16 -65.70 -22.73
CA ASP A 927 -92.71 -67.10 -22.79
C ASP A 927 -93.55 -68.08 -21.94
N ARG A 928 -94.46 -67.56 -21.09
CA ARG A 928 -95.37 -68.36 -20.25
C ARG A 928 -96.78 -68.51 -20.83
N TYR A 929 -97.09 -67.73 -21.87
CA TYR A 929 -98.28 -67.88 -22.72
C TYR A 929 -97.91 -68.76 -23.91
#